data_AF-A0A2V9C4W0-F1
#
_entry.id   AF-A0A2V9C4W0-F1
#
_cell.length_a   1.000
_cell.length_b   1.000
_cell.length_c   1.000
_cell.angle_alpha   90.00
_cell.angle_beta   90.00
_cell.angle_gamma   90.00
#
_symmetry.space_group_name_H-M   'P 1'
#
loop_
_entity.id
_entity.type
_entity.pdbx_description
1 polymer ?
#
loop_
_entity_poly.entity_id
_entity_poly.type
_entity_poly.pdbx_seq_one_letter_code
_entity_poly.pdbx_strand_id
1 'polypeptide(L)'
;MDRVANLPELNRYPRDFVRTVFRLLEEHEFHYCLLHSNEETPKGLAEDLEIVLSPVDRARLPLVFDGLRKEGFSPVQRADLGGNGERFYFACSQGSVLSFPGVDFLYAVPRSLLLGAGQALLARRQKRGSRWVAEEIDQFAYLLRKKSLAGMISESRQRRLVVLAESLGREQVRAIAGELFGKRWQEDVFAACTNGQPAALLNKLGKKLRWRSFLCTPLHGASHLLQTFLGYLRRWFQPAGVSVVILGPDGAGKSTMAARILEVLGPLFRAKRILQWRPQVIKPRPEKSPNVLEPPHSKPCYGILQSLVRLIGVLVDYWVGHFTLVRPLVSRAGLIIYDRDFHDILVDSLRYRYGGPPWTARLAAKTLPQCETVYLTLDADPRVILQRKQEVAPEEVRRQLRAYRQLSAELPNSLLIRTDQCLERTTWEALQGIVGYMARRFERRYGSPPPGPIRREEKRSVPTRPRAIEWVTSRSIALWSDWRSWVAKGLMAIFDQGLISGSNFFLGIVLARWLGAEQYGAYALAFSTFLLVSLIYQALLLEPMSVFGSSTYRGSVRQYLGGLLWLQAAIAAVFVALGTTASVVHYNGRPALQFAFIGMTFAAPCVLLFWFARRAFYLQLLPGRALGGAILYTALLLTGVWVLLRQARLSPLSAFVVMGIGALLTSALLLIRLQPLWKWRGSSPALAEVCVRHWCYGRWALMSGLFVWIPWNIYYWFVAHFSGLADAGTLRALLNLALPITQTYSAFSLLFLPNTSRRGQLEGWVGVKRHAWKIGGFFTAGSGFYWLIVCLFGDRVIRLLYDGNYMQVAPLLPWVALASILSGAVLGPAIAFRALQSPASVCVIYLGSSAVALAIGIPATWAWGIRGAVAANLLSSITALLSGFLMLRARGRREAATASNQAEVPLSSVTLGSQ
;
A
#
# COMPACT_ATOMS: atom_id res chain seq x y z
N MET A 1 12.93 54.52 -26.69
CA MET A 1 14.18 54.58 -25.89
C MET A 1 13.83 55.17 -24.53
N ASP A 2 14.50 54.68 -23.49
CA ASP A 2 14.42 55.09 -22.07
C ASP A 2 13.18 54.70 -21.27
N ARG A 3 13.17 53.43 -20.84
CA ARG A 3 12.76 52.96 -19.50
C ARG A 3 13.25 51.52 -19.27
N VAL A 4 14.55 51.28 -19.50
CA VAL A 4 15.26 50.06 -19.09
C VAL A 4 16.20 50.44 -17.95
N ALA A 5 15.64 50.72 -16.78
CA ALA A 5 16.41 51.02 -15.57
C ALA A 5 15.57 50.69 -14.33
N ASN A 6 15.40 49.40 -14.02
CA ASN A 6 14.97 48.91 -12.69
C ASN A 6 15.39 47.43 -12.48
N LEU A 7 16.62 47.11 -12.89
CA LEU A 7 17.28 45.81 -12.62
C LEU A 7 17.98 45.66 -11.23
N PRO A 8 18.19 46.69 -10.38
CA PRO A 8 18.84 46.48 -9.06
C PRO A 8 17.98 45.75 -8.02
N GLU A 9 16.65 45.89 -8.06
CA GLU A 9 15.78 45.43 -6.95
C GLU A 9 15.49 43.91 -6.97
N LEU A 10 15.42 43.28 -8.14
CA LEU A 10 15.17 41.82 -8.26
C LEU A 10 16.29 40.96 -7.64
N ASN A 11 17.49 41.51 -7.44
CA ASN A 11 18.64 40.80 -6.86
C ASN A 11 18.70 40.84 -5.32
N ARG A 12 17.81 41.58 -4.64
CA ARG A 12 17.84 41.75 -3.17
C ARG A 12 17.31 40.51 -2.44
N TYR A 13 16.17 39.96 -2.86
CA TYR A 13 15.49 38.86 -2.17
C TYR A 13 16.24 37.51 -2.12
N PRO A 14 16.94 37.04 -3.17
CA PRO A 14 17.78 35.85 -3.05
C PRO A 14 18.90 36.03 -2.02
N ARG A 15 19.49 37.23 -1.93
CA ARG A 15 20.54 37.55 -0.96
C ARG A 15 19.97 37.68 0.46
N ASP A 16 18.82 38.32 0.61
CA ASP A 16 18.11 38.46 1.88
C ASP A 16 17.63 37.10 2.39
N PHE A 17 17.09 36.24 1.52
CA PHE A 17 16.71 34.87 1.86
C PHE A 17 17.90 34.06 2.40
N VAL A 18 19.03 34.05 1.69
CA VAL A 18 20.23 33.32 2.12
C VAL A 18 20.72 33.85 3.47
N ARG A 19 20.73 35.18 3.67
CA ARG A 19 21.12 35.80 4.94
C ARG A 19 20.18 35.39 6.09
N THR A 20 18.87 35.37 5.85
CA THR A 20 17.86 34.99 6.83
C THR A 20 17.94 33.51 7.19
N VAL A 21 18.18 32.63 6.21
CA VAL A 21 18.39 31.19 6.47
C VAL A 21 19.55 30.97 7.43
N PHE A 22 20.72 31.59 7.16
CA PHE A 22 21.88 31.44 8.05
C PHE A 22 21.65 32.06 9.43
N ARG A 23 21.02 33.23 9.51
CA ARG A 23 20.67 33.87 10.79
C ARG A 23 19.82 32.95 11.66
N LEU A 24 18.78 32.33 11.08
CA LEU A 24 17.89 31.41 11.80
C LEU A 24 18.57 30.08 12.18
N LEU A 25 19.48 29.58 11.35
CA LEU A 25 20.28 28.41 11.69
C LEU A 25 21.22 28.67 12.87
N GLU A 26 21.84 29.86 12.95
CA GLU A 26 22.67 30.27 14.08
C GLU A 26 21.82 30.54 15.34
N GLU A 27 20.71 31.26 15.23
CA GLU A 27 19.81 31.59 16.35
C GLU A 27 19.25 30.35 17.04
N HIS A 28 18.97 29.30 16.27
CA HIS A 28 18.49 28.03 16.79
C HIS A 28 19.61 26.99 17.02
N GLU A 29 20.88 27.38 16.96
CA GLU A 29 22.05 26.53 17.25
C GLU A 29 22.05 25.22 16.43
N PHE A 30 21.80 25.29 15.12
CA PHE A 30 21.87 24.12 14.24
C PHE A 30 23.32 23.71 13.97
N HIS A 31 23.59 22.40 13.95
CA HIS A 31 24.88 21.88 13.50
C HIS A 31 24.87 21.70 11.98
N TYR A 32 25.25 22.76 11.27
CA TYR A 32 25.28 22.80 9.82
C TYR A 32 26.68 23.05 9.25
N CYS A 33 26.86 22.68 7.98
CA CYS A 33 28.05 22.98 7.21
C CYS A 33 27.67 23.29 5.76
N LEU A 34 28.08 24.46 5.27
CA LEU A 34 27.87 24.89 3.90
C LEU A 34 28.92 24.25 3.00
N LEU A 35 28.48 23.49 1.99
CA LEU A 35 29.39 22.81 1.06
C LEU A 35 29.95 23.75 -0.01
N HIS A 36 29.22 24.80 -0.37
CA HIS A 36 29.65 25.78 -1.35
C HIS A 36 28.94 27.12 -1.16
N SER A 37 29.65 28.23 -1.38
CA SER A 37 29.09 29.59 -1.44
C SER A 37 29.52 30.19 -2.78
N ASN A 38 28.58 30.50 -3.67
CA ASN A 38 28.89 31.32 -4.85
C ASN A 38 29.03 32.77 -4.38
N GLU A 39 30.25 33.31 -4.38
CA GLU A 39 30.47 34.75 -4.22
C GLU A 39 30.32 35.50 -5.56
N GLU A 40 30.44 34.79 -6.69
CA GLU A 40 30.32 35.35 -8.04
C GLU A 40 29.23 34.62 -8.85
N THR A 41 28.01 35.15 -8.88
CA THR A 41 27.08 34.85 -9.98
C THR A 41 26.09 36.01 -10.15
N PRO A 42 26.17 36.74 -11.28
CA PRO A 42 25.10 37.62 -11.72
C PRO A 42 24.08 36.82 -12.54
N LYS A 43 22.79 37.20 -12.38
CA LYS A 43 21.60 36.81 -13.19
C LYS A 43 20.88 35.51 -12.76
N GLY A 44 19.74 35.70 -12.07
CA GLY A 44 18.47 35.18 -12.58
C GLY A 44 18.11 33.72 -12.34
N LEU A 45 18.59 33.07 -11.28
CA LEU A 45 17.99 31.92 -10.59
C LEU A 45 18.91 31.67 -9.40
N ALA A 46 18.40 31.73 -8.17
CA ALA A 46 19.21 31.46 -6.98
C ALA A 46 19.78 30.03 -7.09
N GLU A 47 21.04 29.91 -7.52
CA GLU A 47 21.70 28.60 -7.61
C GLU A 47 21.84 28.01 -6.20
N ASP A 48 21.27 26.81 -6.08
CA ASP A 48 21.14 25.88 -4.95
C ASP A 48 22.06 26.11 -3.72
N LEU A 49 21.46 26.56 -2.61
CA LEU A 49 22.11 26.59 -1.30
C LEU A 49 22.21 25.15 -0.75
N GLU A 50 23.40 24.54 -0.79
CA GLU A 50 23.63 23.16 -0.35
C GLU A 50 24.22 23.09 1.07
N ILE A 51 23.38 22.72 2.05
CA ILE A 51 23.72 22.69 3.47
C ILE A 51 23.71 21.24 3.98
N VAL A 52 24.81 20.81 4.57
CA VAL A 52 24.87 19.54 5.32
C VAL A 52 24.39 19.79 6.74
N LEU A 53 23.45 18.96 7.21
CA LEU A 53 22.91 18.98 8.56
C LEU A 53 23.18 17.67 9.29
N SER A 54 23.33 17.79 10.61
CA SER A 54 23.23 16.64 11.50
C SER A 54 21.86 15.96 11.37
N PRO A 55 21.76 14.62 11.37
CA PRO A 55 20.47 13.92 11.34
C PRO A 55 19.53 14.29 12.49
N VAL A 56 20.07 14.72 13.63
CA VAL A 56 19.31 15.13 14.82
C VAL A 56 18.55 16.43 14.56
N ASP A 57 19.18 17.37 13.85
CA ASP A 57 18.61 18.69 13.58
C ASP A 57 17.52 18.67 12.48
N ARG A 58 17.40 17.55 11.74
CA ARG A 58 16.33 17.38 10.76
C ARG A 58 14.93 17.57 11.36
N ALA A 59 14.71 17.10 12.59
CA ALA A 59 13.41 17.23 13.26
C ALA A 59 13.10 18.67 13.70
N ARG A 60 14.11 19.53 13.78
CA ARG A 60 14.01 20.93 14.23
C ARG A 60 13.79 21.91 13.08
N LEU A 61 13.94 21.48 11.82
CA LEU A 61 13.73 22.29 10.63
C LEU A 61 12.43 23.10 10.58
N PRO A 62 11.28 22.62 11.13
CA PRO A 62 10.07 23.45 11.22
C PRO A 62 10.27 24.80 11.92
N LEU A 63 11.16 24.91 12.91
CA LEU A 63 11.47 26.17 13.58
C LEU A 63 12.06 27.21 12.61
N VAL A 64 12.98 26.77 11.74
CA VAL A 64 13.57 27.62 10.69
C VAL A 64 12.51 28.01 9.66
N PHE A 65 11.60 27.10 9.31
CA PHE A 65 10.50 27.39 8.39
C PHE A 65 9.50 28.40 8.96
N ASP A 66 9.24 28.34 10.27
CA ASP A 66 8.36 29.29 10.98
C ASP A 66 9.03 30.68 11.06
N GLY A 67 10.34 30.74 11.32
CA GLY A 67 11.11 31.99 11.26
C GLY A 67 11.14 32.62 9.86
N LEU A 68 11.37 31.81 8.82
CA LEU A 68 11.35 32.27 7.42
C LEU A 68 9.98 32.82 7.02
N ARG A 69 8.90 32.22 7.53
CA ARG A 69 7.53 32.70 7.27
C ARG A 69 7.26 34.08 7.86
N LYS A 70 7.74 34.35 9.08
CA LYS A 70 7.62 35.67 9.71
C LYS A 70 8.28 36.77 8.87
N GLU A 71 9.31 36.41 8.11
CA GLU A 71 10.06 37.28 7.20
C GLU A 71 9.50 37.27 5.76
N GLY A 72 8.32 36.69 5.53
CA GLY A 72 7.63 36.70 4.23
C GLY A 72 8.02 35.55 3.27
N PHE A 73 8.76 34.54 3.73
CA PHE A 73 9.13 33.37 2.93
C PHE A 73 8.30 32.13 3.33
N SER A 74 7.31 31.77 2.51
CA SER A 74 6.41 30.65 2.81
C SER A 74 6.89 29.34 2.18
N PRO A 75 7.07 28.24 2.93
CA PRO A 75 7.47 26.96 2.34
C PRO A 75 6.34 26.36 1.50
N VAL A 76 6.63 26.02 0.23
CA VAL A 76 5.60 25.57 -0.72
C VAL A 76 5.79 24.14 -1.21
N GLN A 77 7.02 23.68 -1.38
CA GLN A 77 7.29 22.40 -2.04
C GLN A 77 8.52 21.72 -1.43
N ARG A 78 8.42 20.39 -1.29
CA ARG A 78 9.55 19.52 -0.91
C ARG A 78 9.85 18.55 -2.04
N ALA A 79 11.09 18.49 -2.50
CA ALA A 79 11.57 17.54 -3.49
C ALA A 79 12.66 16.63 -2.88
N ASP A 80 12.54 15.32 -3.13
CA ASP A 80 13.50 14.33 -2.64
C ASP A 80 14.67 14.22 -3.63
N LEU A 81 15.88 14.59 -3.21
CA LEU A 81 17.06 14.63 -4.07
C LEU A 81 17.68 13.24 -4.32
N GLY A 82 17.17 12.20 -3.64
CA GLY A 82 17.76 10.86 -3.65
C GLY A 82 18.94 10.76 -2.69
N GLY A 83 19.09 9.61 -2.03
CA GLY A 83 19.97 9.48 -0.86
C GLY A 83 19.37 10.17 0.37
N ASN A 84 20.22 10.66 1.29
CA ASN A 84 19.77 11.33 2.51
C ASN A 84 19.62 12.85 2.32
N GLY A 85 19.03 13.31 1.21
CA GLY A 85 18.94 14.74 0.87
C GLY A 85 17.53 15.20 0.49
N GLU A 86 17.12 16.38 0.97
CA GLU A 86 15.81 16.99 0.70
C GLU A 86 15.96 18.44 0.25
N ARG A 87 15.28 18.81 -0.84
CA ARG A 87 15.18 20.19 -1.33
C ARG A 87 13.87 20.81 -0.89
N PHE A 88 13.92 22.04 -0.40
CA PHE A 88 12.76 22.84 0.00
C PHE A 88 12.71 24.12 -0.82
N TYR A 89 11.53 24.43 -1.35
CA TYR A 89 11.27 25.69 -2.06
C TYR A 89 10.37 26.58 -1.22
N PHE A 90 10.69 27.88 -1.21
CA PHE A 90 9.97 28.91 -0.50
C PHE A 90 9.41 29.92 -1.50
N ALA A 91 8.14 30.28 -1.39
CA ALA A 91 7.55 31.34 -2.19
C ALA A 91 7.75 32.69 -1.50
N CYS A 92 8.12 33.69 -2.30
CA CYS A 92 8.18 35.08 -1.89
C CYS A 92 7.57 35.96 -3.00
N SER A 93 6.75 36.94 -2.62
CA SER A 93 6.04 37.85 -3.51
C SER A 93 6.63 39.26 -3.46
N GLN A 94 6.92 39.84 -4.61
CA GLN A 94 7.25 41.27 -4.77
C GLN A 94 6.30 41.89 -5.79
N GLY A 95 5.35 42.73 -5.35
CA GLY A 95 4.34 43.29 -6.23
C GLY A 95 3.53 42.20 -6.94
N SER A 96 3.66 42.10 -8.27
CA SER A 96 3.03 41.08 -9.13
C SER A 96 3.98 39.95 -9.55
N VAL A 97 5.20 39.88 -9.01
CA VAL A 97 6.21 38.87 -9.35
C VAL A 97 6.40 37.87 -8.20
N LEU A 98 6.35 36.57 -8.52
CA LEU A 98 6.60 35.47 -7.57
C LEU A 98 8.00 34.90 -7.83
N SER A 99 8.78 34.77 -6.75
CA SER A 99 10.08 34.12 -6.76
C SER A 99 10.06 32.87 -5.87
N PHE A 100 10.88 31.88 -6.22
CA PHE A 100 10.94 30.61 -5.50
C PHE A 100 12.37 30.19 -5.13
N PRO A 101 13.01 30.86 -4.15
CA PRO A 101 14.29 30.42 -3.62
C PRO A 101 14.23 28.98 -3.07
N GLY A 102 15.30 28.22 -3.27
CA GLY A 102 15.41 26.82 -2.85
C GLY A 102 16.63 26.57 -1.96
N VAL A 103 16.48 25.65 -1.00
CA VAL A 103 17.57 25.18 -0.12
C VAL A 103 17.62 23.66 -0.17
N ASP A 104 18.83 23.12 -0.37
CA ASP A 104 19.13 21.70 -0.38
C ASP A 104 19.74 21.32 0.97
N PHE A 105 18.99 20.54 1.77
CA PHE A 105 19.49 19.98 3.03
C PHE A 105 19.95 18.54 2.83
N LEU A 106 21.21 18.27 3.14
CA LEU A 106 21.84 16.94 3.07
C LEU A 106 22.09 16.42 4.48
N TYR A 107 21.57 15.24 4.82
CA TYR A 107 21.69 14.67 6.16
C TYR A 107 22.90 13.74 6.27
N ALA A 108 23.77 14.03 7.23
CA ALA A 108 25.00 13.29 7.50
C ALA A 108 24.73 11.92 8.17
N VAL A 109 24.49 10.86 7.39
CA VAL A 109 24.20 9.51 7.93
C VAL A 109 25.47 8.66 8.05
N PRO A 110 25.64 7.88 9.13
CA PRO A 110 26.78 6.97 9.29
C PRO A 110 26.86 5.97 8.13
N ARG A 111 28.05 5.79 7.56
CA ARG A 111 28.34 4.88 6.42
C ARG A 111 27.60 5.21 5.12
N SER A 112 27.06 6.42 4.94
CA SER A 112 26.60 6.83 3.62
C SER A 112 27.83 6.93 2.72
N LEU A 113 27.83 6.19 1.62
CA LEU A 113 28.95 6.18 0.70
C LEU A 113 29.30 7.60 0.24
N LEU A 114 28.35 8.56 0.21
CA LEU A 114 28.48 9.97 -0.22
C LEU A 114 29.59 10.76 0.48
N LEU A 115 29.89 10.42 1.73
CA LEU A 115 31.08 10.80 2.48
C LEU A 115 31.20 9.75 3.60
N GLY A 116 32.29 8.99 3.68
CA GLY A 116 32.58 8.08 4.80
C GLY A 116 32.72 8.79 6.16
N ALA A 117 32.29 10.05 6.23
CA ALA A 117 32.69 11.07 7.16
C ALA A 117 31.58 12.14 7.32
N GLY A 118 30.29 11.82 7.23
CA GLY A 118 29.23 12.85 7.41
C GLY A 118 29.35 13.61 8.74
N GLN A 119 29.68 12.91 9.83
CA GLN A 119 30.02 13.52 11.12
C GLN A 119 31.41 14.18 11.12
N ALA A 120 32.38 13.62 10.40
CA ALA A 120 33.73 14.17 10.32
C ALA A 120 33.80 15.46 9.48
N LEU A 121 32.95 15.64 8.46
CA LEU A 121 32.77 16.89 7.73
C LEU A 121 32.14 17.97 8.61
N LEU A 122 31.16 17.58 9.44
CA LEU A 122 30.62 18.48 10.47
C LEU A 122 31.65 18.80 11.56
N ALA A 123 32.60 17.91 11.85
CA ALA A 123 33.67 18.13 12.83
C ALA A 123 34.80 19.03 12.29
N ARG A 124 35.12 18.94 10.99
CA ARG A 124 36.18 19.73 10.31
C ARG A 124 35.70 21.08 9.75
N ARG A 125 34.46 21.49 10.03
CA ARG A 125 33.90 22.76 9.55
C ARG A 125 34.71 23.96 10.06
N GLN A 126 34.90 24.96 9.20
CA GLN A 126 35.57 26.22 9.54
C GLN A 126 34.56 27.37 9.56
N LYS A 127 34.70 28.29 10.51
CA LYS A 127 33.87 29.49 10.57
C LYS A 127 34.49 30.58 9.69
N ARG A 128 33.84 30.91 8.57
CA ARG A 128 34.23 32.05 7.70
C ARG A 128 33.14 33.12 7.81
N GLY A 129 33.46 34.23 8.50
CA GLY A 129 32.48 35.28 8.81
C GLY A 129 31.35 34.75 9.70
N SER A 130 30.09 34.93 9.26
CA SER A 130 28.89 34.48 9.97
C SER A 130 28.40 33.09 9.58
N ARG A 131 29.22 32.25 8.92
CA ARG A 131 28.81 30.97 8.34
C ARG A 131 29.80 29.86 8.63
N TRP A 132 29.28 28.65 8.83
CA TRP A 132 30.09 27.42 8.88
C TRP A 132 30.25 26.83 7.49
N VAL A 133 31.49 26.69 7.03
CA VAL A 133 31.84 26.26 5.68
C VAL A 133 32.72 25.00 5.74
N ALA A 134 32.55 24.11 4.76
CA ALA A 134 33.37 22.91 4.64
C ALA A 134 34.83 23.27 4.34
N GLU A 135 35.76 22.47 4.84
CA GLU A 135 37.18 22.56 4.48
C GLU A 135 37.39 22.30 2.97
N GLU A 136 38.43 22.90 2.38
CA GLU A 136 38.67 22.84 0.92
C GLU A 136 38.81 21.39 0.41
N ILE A 137 39.41 20.50 1.20
CA ILE A 137 39.51 19.06 0.94
C ILE A 137 38.13 18.43 0.77
N ASP A 138 37.23 18.70 1.71
CA ASP A 138 35.88 18.14 1.75
C ASP A 138 35.00 18.74 0.63
N GLN A 139 35.17 20.03 0.33
CA GLN A 139 34.51 20.69 -0.81
C GLN A 139 34.92 20.05 -2.14
N PHE A 140 36.22 19.84 -2.35
CA PHE A 140 36.77 19.24 -3.56
C PHE A 140 36.26 17.80 -3.75
N ALA A 141 36.38 16.97 -2.71
CA ALA A 141 35.92 15.58 -2.74
C ALA A 141 34.42 15.47 -3.06
N TYR A 142 33.60 16.32 -2.44
CA TYR A 142 32.15 16.35 -2.68
C TYR A 142 31.82 16.77 -4.12
N LEU A 143 32.38 17.90 -4.57
CA LEU A 143 32.11 18.47 -5.89
C LEU A 143 32.51 17.50 -7.00
N LEU A 144 33.72 16.94 -6.91
CA LEU A 144 34.26 15.99 -7.88
C LEU A 144 33.38 14.76 -8.03
N ARG A 145 32.95 14.18 -6.90
CA ARG A 145 32.08 13.00 -6.91
C ARG A 145 30.68 13.31 -7.43
N LYS A 146 30.03 14.36 -6.91
CA LYS A 146 28.65 14.71 -7.29
C LYS A 146 28.56 14.95 -8.79
N LYS A 147 29.53 15.67 -9.35
CA LYS A 147 29.59 15.97 -10.78
C LYS A 147 30.01 14.77 -11.63
N SER A 148 30.86 13.87 -11.11
CA SER A 148 31.13 12.58 -11.75
C SER A 148 29.87 11.71 -11.87
N LEU A 149 29.02 11.67 -10.84
CA LEU A 149 27.76 10.92 -10.88
C LEU A 149 26.71 11.54 -11.81
N ALA A 150 26.66 12.87 -11.86
CA ALA A 150 25.76 13.63 -12.72
C ALA A 150 26.17 13.61 -14.20
N GLY A 151 27.47 13.49 -14.49
CA GLY A 151 28.02 13.47 -15.85
C GLY A 151 28.07 14.83 -16.55
N MET A 152 27.65 15.90 -15.87
CA MET A 152 27.63 17.27 -16.38
C MET A 152 28.05 18.26 -15.28
N ILE A 153 28.78 19.33 -15.65
CA ILE A 153 29.25 20.39 -14.75
C ILE A 153 29.04 21.76 -15.43
N SER A 154 28.64 22.78 -14.67
CA SER A 154 28.54 24.16 -15.16
C SER A 154 29.91 24.83 -15.17
N GLU A 155 30.10 25.86 -16.00
CA GLU A 155 31.38 26.58 -16.09
C GLU A 155 31.83 27.17 -14.74
N SER A 156 30.89 27.73 -13.97
CA SER A 156 31.17 28.26 -12.62
C SER A 156 31.73 27.19 -11.68
N ARG A 157 31.14 25.99 -11.70
CA ARG A 157 31.56 24.86 -10.86
C ARG A 157 32.85 24.22 -11.37
N GLN A 158 33.09 24.24 -12.68
CA GLN A 158 34.34 23.80 -13.27
C GLN A 158 35.50 24.70 -12.83
N ARG A 159 35.36 26.03 -12.93
CA ARG A 159 36.36 26.98 -12.43
C ARG A 159 36.63 26.77 -10.95
N ARG A 160 35.59 26.59 -10.13
CA ARG A 160 35.76 26.32 -8.70
C ARG A 160 36.53 25.02 -8.42
N LEU A 161 36.27 23.97 -9.18
CA LEU A 161 36.97 22.68 -9.03
C LEU A 161 38.47 22.82 -9.38
N VAL A 162 38.81 23.65 -10.37
CA VAL A 162 40.20 23.97 -10.73
C VAL A 162 40.88 24.75 -9.61
N VAL A 163 40.26 25.83 -9.12
CA VAL A 163 40.82 26.64 -8.01
C VAL A 163 41.05 25.80 -6.75
N LEU A 164 40.11 24.91 -6.41
CA LEU A 164 40.28 23.98 -5.28
C LEU A 164 41.39 22.95 -5.54
N ALA A 165 41.60 22.52 -6.78
CA ALA A 165 42.71 21.60 -7.10
C ALA A 165 44.07 22.30 -6.98
N GLU A 166 44.15 23.57 -7.37
CA GLU A 166 45.35 24.39 -7.23
C GLU A 166 45.69 24.65 -5.76
N SER A 167 44.70 24.97 -4.91
CA SER A 167 44.94 25.24 -3.49
C SER A 167 45.35 24.01 -2.68
N LEU A 168 44.81 22.83 -3.01
CA LEU A 168 45.10 21.57 -2.30
C LEU A 168 46.45 20.92 -2.70
N GLY A 169 46.97 21.28 -3.88
CA GLY A 169 48.20 20.72 -4.40
C GLY A 169 48.12 19.25 -4.85
N ARG A 170 49.20 18.77 -5.46
CA ARG A 170 49.26 17.49 -6.19
C ARG A 170 49.00 16.26 -5.31
N GLU A 171 49.55 16.21 -4.11
CA GLU A 171 49.44 15.02 -3.26
C GLU A 171 48.02 14.80 -2.72
N GLN A 172 47.35 15.86 -2.26
CA GLN A 172 46.00 15.75 -1.70
C GLN A 172 44.96 15.44 -2.78
N VAL A 173 45.04 16.07 -3.95
CA VAL A 173 44.15 15.76 -5.08
C VAL A 173 44.26 14.29 -5.48
N ARG A 174 45.48 13.74 -5.54
CA ARG A 174 45.72 12.32 -5.83
C ARG A 174 45.20 11.41 -4.73
N ALA A 175 45.39 11.77 -3.46
CA ALA A 175 44.86 10.99 -2.34
C ALA A 175 43.34 10.85 -2.42
N ILE A 176 42.63 11.97 -2.61
CA ILE A 176 41.17 12.03 -2.73
C ILE A 176 40.69 11.25 -3.97
N ALA A 177 41.33 11.44 -5.12
CA ALA A 177 40.99 10.71 -6.35
C ALA A 177 41.22 9.20 -6.19
N GLY A 178 42.25 8.80 -5.45
CA GLY A 178 42.57 7.40 -5.17
C GLY A 178 41.54 6.72 -4.29
N GLU A 179 41.11 7.40 -3.25
CA GLU A 179 40.05 6.93 -2.34
C GLU A 179 38.73 6.75 -3.11
N LEU A 180 38.34 7.74 -3.91
CA LEU A 180 37.06 7.75 -4.64
C LEU A 180 37.04 6.79 -5.84
N PHE A 181 38.09 6.78 -6.67
CA PHE A 181 38.08 6.12 -7.99
C PHE A 181 39.12 4.99 -8.14
N GLY A 182 40.06 4.87 -7.20
CA GLY A 182 41.17 3.91 -7.19
C GLY A 182 42.48 4.49 -7.76
N LYS A 183 43.61 3.89 -7.38
CA LYS A 183 44.98 4.39 -7.67
C LYS A 183 45.24 4.74 -9.15
N ARG A 184 44.67 3.99 -10.09
CA ARG A 184 44.87 4.20 -11.54
C ARG A 184 44.38 5.56 -12.06
N TRP A 185 43.41 6.20 -11.42
CA TRP A 185 42.78 7.44 -11.92
C TRP A 185 43.27 8.71 -11.22
N GLN A 186 44.25 8.58 -10.33
CA GLN A 186 44.79 9.70 -9.56
C GLN A 186 45.48 10.72 -10.48
N GLU A 187 46.24 10.23 -11.45
CA GLU A 187 46.94 11.07 -12.44
C GLU A 187 45.97 11.74 -13.41
N ASP A 188 45.02 10.97 -13.94
CA ASP A 188 44.06 11.47 -14.91
C ASP A 188 43.19 12.59 -14.31
N VAL A 189 42.75 12.44 -13.06
CA VAL A 189 41.97 13.48 -12.35
C VAL A 189 42.80 14.73 -12.11
N PHE A 190 44.06 14.58 -11.68
CA PHE A 190 44.94 15.72 -11.46
C PHE A 190 45.21 16.47 -12.76
N ALA A 191 45.62 15.76 -13.82
CA ALA A 191 45.89 16.33 -15.15
C ALA A 191 44.66 17.03 -15.74
N ALA A 192 43.46 16.47 -15.54
CA ALA A 192 42.24 17.09 -16.02
C ALA A 192 41.86 18.37 -15.25
N CYS A 193 42.20 18.46 -13.95
CA CYS A 193 42.00 19.67 -13.16
C CYS A 193 43.03 20.76 -13.53
N THR A 194 44.31 20.41 -13.71
CA THR A 194 45.36 21.36 -14.11
C THR A 194 45.19 21.90 -15.53
N ASN A 195 44.70 21.06 -16.45
CA ASN A 195 44.44 21.47 -17.84
C ASN A 195 43.11 22.21 -18.01
N GLY A 196 42.37 22.47 -16.92
CA GLY A 196 41.10 23.18 -16.95
C GLY A 196 39.95 22.43 -17.63
N GLN A 197 40.08 21.13 -17.92
CA GLN A 197 39.06 20.31 -18.61
C GLN A 197 38.58 19.07 -17.82
N PRO A 198 38.16 19.20 -16.55
CA PRO A 198 37.68 18.06 -15.77
C PRO A 198 36.40 17.43 -16.36
N ALA A 199 35.61 18.19 -17.11
CA ALA A 199 34.32 17.76 -17.68
C ALA A 199 34.43 16.50 -18.57
N ALA A 200 35.51 16.38 -19.36
CA ALA A 200 35.73 15.25 -20.27
C ALA A 200 35.89 13.90 -19.53
N LEU A 201 36.37 13.95 -18.28
CA LEU A 201 36.66 12.77 -17.47
C LEU A 201 35.47 12.33 -16.60
N LEU A 202 34.56 13.25 -16.24
CA LEU A 202 33.46 13.01 -15.28
C LEU A 202 32.56 11.84 -15.68
N ASN A 203 32.23 11.70 -16.97
CA ASN A 203 31.37 10.60 -17.45
C ASN A 203 32.02 9.22 -17.29
N LYS A 204 33.33 9.11 -17.54
CA LYS A 204 34.09 7.86 -17.37
C LYS A 204 34.17 7.48 -15.89
N LEU A 205 34.45 8.46 -15.03
CA LEU A 205 34.50 8.30 -13.58
C LEU A 205 33.14 7.90 -12.99
N GLY A 206 32.06 8.51 -13.47
CA GLY A 206 30.69 8.22 -13.05
C GLY A 206 30.25 6.76 -13.28
N LYS A 207 30.54 6.20 -14.45
CA LYS A 207 30.23 4.79 -14.77
C LYS A 207 30.91 3.83 -13.77
N LYS A 208 32.19 4.09 -13.47
CA LYS A 208 32.97 3.26 -12.54
C LYS A 208 32.51 3.40 -11.09
N LEU A 209 32.14 4.62 -10.67
CA LEU A 209 31.61 4.84 -9.32
C LEU A 209 30.31 4.05 -9.09
N ARG A 210 29.43 4.00 -10.10
CA ARG A 210 28.20 3.18 -10.06
C ARG A 210 28.52 1.69 -9.98
N TRP A 211 29.51 1.22 -10.75
CA TRP A 211 29.93 -0.18 -10.76
C TRP A 211 30.57 -0.64 -9.44
N ARG A 212 31.44 0.19 -8.86
CA ARG A 212 32.10 -0.10 -7.57
C ARG A 212 31.11 -0.06 -6.40
N SER A 213 30.15 0.87 -6.41
CA SER A 213 29.07 0.91 -5.41
C SER A 213 28.14 -0.31 -5.50
N PHE A 214 28.00 -0.93 -6.68
CA PHE A 214 27.21 -2.13 -6.89
C PHE A 214 27.91 -3.38 -6.32
N LEU A 215 29.22 -3.53 -6.55
CA LEU A 215 29.99 -4.68 -6.05
C LEU A 215 30.23 -4.69 -4.54
N CYS A 216 30.59 -3.55 -3.94
CA CYS A 216 31.09 -3.53 -2.58
C CYS A 216 30.00 -3.64 -1.50
N THR A 217 28.71 -3.52 -1.86
CA THR A 217 27.61 -3.50 -0.89
C THR A 217 26.27 -4.07 -1.44
N PRO A 218 26.19 -5.37 -1.78
CA PRO A 218 24.95 -5.99 -2.29
C PRO A 218 23.78 -5.97 -1.29
N LEU A 219 24.06 -6.12 0.01
CA LEU A 219 23.05 -6.06 1.08
C LEU A 219 22.47 -4.64 1.29
N HIS A 220 23.25 -3.59 1.02
CA HIS A 220 22.74 -2.20 1.02
C HIS A 220 22.03 -1.84 -0.29
N GLY A 221 22.33 -2.52 -1.41
CA GLY A 221 21.54 -2.41 -2.63
C GLY A 221 20.09 -2.84 -2.41
N ALA A 222 19.89 -3.96 -1.70
CA ALA A 222 18.56 -4.44 -1.32
C ALA A 222 17.85 -3.49 -0.33
N SER A 223 18.55 -2.96 0.67
CA SER A 223 17.95 -2.00 1.61
C SER A 223 17.65 -0.65 0.95
N HIS A 224 18.48 -0.19 0.01
CA HIS A 224 18.25 1.02 -0.78
C HIS A 224 17.10 0.83 -1.78
N LEU A 225 16.98 -0.33 -2.42
CA LEU A 225 15.82 -0.72 -3.22
C LEU A 225 14.55 -0.72 -2.36
N LEU A 226 14.61 -1.31 -1.17
CA LEU A 226 13.50 -1.33 -0.21
C LEU A 226 13.14 0.08 0.28
N GLN A 227 14.11 0.94 0.58
CA GLN A 227 13.87 2.33 0.97
C GLN A 227 13.32 3.17 -0.20
N THR A 228 13.80 2.93 -1.42
CA THR A 228 13.30 3.56 -2.64
C THR A 228 11.85 3.14 -2.90
N PHE A 229 11.55 1.86 -2.72
CA PHE A 229 10.21 1.29 -2.83
C PHE A 229 9.26 1.80 -1.74
N LEU A 230 9.69 1.79 -0.48
CA LEU A 230 8.94 2.38 0.64
C LEU A 230 8.73 3.89 0.46
N GLY A 231 9.73 4.60 -0.08
CA GLY A 231 9.64 6.00 -0.43
C GLY A 231 8.68 6.24 -1.59
N TYR A 232 8.63 5.34 -2.58
CA TYR A 232 7.63 5.36 -3.64
C TYR A 232 6.21 5.12 -3.09
N LEU A 233 6.02 4.10 -2.24
CA LEU A 233 4.77 3.84 -1.53
C LEU A 233 4.33 5.04 -0.69
N ARG A 234 5.23 5.64 0.09
CA ARG A 234 4.91 6.85 0.87
C ARG A 234 4.48 8.01 -0.03
N ARG A 235 5.21 8.25 -1.13
CA ARG A 235 4.86 9.27 -2.14
C ARG A 235 3.57 8.95 -2.88
N TRP A 236 3.20 7.68 -2.98
CA TRP A 236 1.91 7.27 -3.54
C TRP A 236 0.74 7.67 -2.64
N PHE A 237 0.88 7.50 -1.32
CA PHE A 237 -0.15 7.89 -0.35
C PHE A 237 -0.14 9.39 -0.02
N GLN A 238 1.03 10.03 0.03
CA GLN A 238 1.22 11.45 0.28
C GLN A 238 1.98 12.09 -0.89
N PRO A 239 1.32 12.32 -2.04
CA PRO A 239 1.99 12.81 -3.23
C PRO A 239 2.45 14.26 -3.05
N ALA A 240 3.64 14.60 -3.57
CA ALA A 240 4.18 15.96 -3.49
C ALA A 240 3.73 16.85 -4.67
N GLY A 241 3.26 16.25 -5.76
CA GLY A 241 2.76 16.98 -6.94
C GLY A 241 1.42 17.66 -6.70
N VAL A 242 1.06 18.56 -7.61
CA VAL A 242 -0.16 19.37 -7.56
C VAL A 242 -0.98 19.14 -8.83
N SER A 243 -2.29 19.01 -8.67
CA SER A 243 -3.25 18.95 -9.77
C SER A 243 -4.07 20.25 -9.75
N VAL A 244 -4.11 20.95 -10.87
CA VAL A 244 -4.90 22.18 -11.07
C VAL A 244 -5.92 21.92 -12.16
N VAL A 245 -7.17 22.29 -11.92
CA VAL A 245 -8.25 22.20 -12.91
C VAL A 245 -8.72 23.61 -13.23
N ILE A 246 -8.79 23.96 -14.51
CA ILE A 246 -9.29 25.25 -14.95
C ILE A 246 -10.68 25.06 -15.57
N LEU A 247 -11.69 25.70 -14.97
CA LEU A 247 -13.09 25.68 -15.37
C LEU A 247 -13.53 27.06 -15.86
N GLY A 248 -14.44 27.08 -16.83
CA GLY A 248 -15.04 28.32 -17.33
C GLY A 248 -15.51 28.21 -18.78
N PRO A 249 -16.36 29.15 -19.23
CA PRO A 249 -16.88 29.17 -20.60
C PRO A 249 -15.75 29.37 -21.62
N ASP A 250 -16.00 29.04 -22.89
CA ASP A 250 -15.04 29.36 -23.95
C ASP A 250 -14.94 30.87 -24.16
N GLY A 251 -13.72 31.36 -24.39
CA GLY A 251 -13.41 32.80 -24.38
C GLY A 251 -12.94 33.33 -23.02
N ALA A 252 -13.06 32.57 -21.92
CA ALA A 252 -12.62 33.01 -20.59
C ALA A 252 -11.08 33.05 -20.39
N GLY A 253 -10.29 32.55 -21.35
CA GLY A 253 -8.80 32.58 -21.27
C GLY A 253 -8.13 31.37 -20.62
N LYS A 254 -8.80 30.21 -20.56
CA LYS A 254 -8.29 28.97 -19.92
C LYS A 254 -6.91 28.54 -20.40
N SER A 255 -6.70 28.46 -21.72
CA SER A 255 -5.44 27.98 -22.29
C SER A 255 -4.29 28.97 -22.05
N THR A 256 -4.58 30.28 -22.09
CA THR A 256 -3.61 31.34 -21.72
C THR A 256 -3.21 31.22 -20.25
N MET A 257 -4.17 30.99 -19.36
CA MET A 257 -3.90 30.78 -17.92
C MET A 257 -3.08 29.51 -17.68
N ALA A 258 -3.40 28.40 -18.35
CA ALA A 258 -2.66 27.15 -18.25
C ALA A 258 -1.18 27.33 -18.65
N ALA A 259 -0.92 28.06 -19.75
CA ALA A 259 0.44 28.34 -20.22
C ALA A 259 1.24 29.17 -19.21
N ARG A 260 0.64 30.24 -18.64
CA ARG A 260 1.31 31.10 -17.64
C ARG A 260 1.58 30.38 -16.32
N ILE A 261 0.64 29.56 -15.84
CA ILE A 261 0.86 28.73 -14.64
C ILE A 261 2.04 27.77 -14.88
N LEU A 262 2.11 27.17 -16.06
CA LEU A 262 3.17 26.24 -16.42
C LEU A 262 4.55 26.93 -16.53
N GLU A 263 4.58 28.16 -17.03
CA GLU A 263 5.78 28.99 -17.14
C GLU A 263 6.34 29.34 -15.76
N VAL A 264 5.49 29.82 -14.84
CA VAL A 264 5.92 30.32 -13.51
C VAL A 264 6.13 29.20 -12.50
N LEU A 265 5.19 28.24 -12.37
CA LEU A 265 5.29 27.16 -11.39
C LEU A 265 6.05 25.94 -11.92
N GLY A 266 6.18 25.80 -13.24
CA GLY A 266 6.82 24.66 -13.86
C GLY A 266 8.20 24.31 -13.28
N PRO A 267 9.12 25.26 -13.06
CA PRO A 267 10.44 24.99 -12.49
C PRO A 267 10.42 24.28 -11.11
N LEU A 268 9.33 24.37 -10.35
CA LEU A 268 9.18 23.71 -9.04
C LEU A 268 8.92 22.19 -9.14
N PHE A 269 8.49 21.72 -10.31
CA PHE A 269 8.01 20.36 -10.52
C PHE A 269 8.90 19.61 -11.52
N ARG A 270 9.08 18.31 -11.28
CA ARG A 270 9.95 17.46 -12.12
C ARG A 270 9.34 17.08 -13.46
N ALA A 271 8.01 16.96 -13.49
CA ALA A 271 7.25 16.58 -14.67
C ALA A 271 6.05 17.49 -14.79
N LYS A 272 5.67 17.84 -16.02
CA LYS A 272 4.58 18.76 -16.28
C LYS A 272 3.71 18.20 -17.39
N ARG A 273 2.38 18.24 -17.23
CA ARG A 273 1.46 17.74 -18.26
C ARG A 273 0.15 18.52 -18.25
N ILE A 274 -0.28 18.95 -19.43
CA ILE A 274 -1.61 19.52 -19.65
C ILE A 274 -2.50 18.39 -20.19
N LEU A 275 -3.65 18.17 -19.57
CA LEU A 275 -4.65 17.19 -19.98
C LEU A 275 -5.93 17.92 -20.38
N GLN A 276 -6.56 17.48 -21.46
CA GLN A 276 -7.82 18.05 -21.92
C GLN A 276 -8.96 17.10 -21.60
N TRP A 277 -9.91 17.57 -20.79
CA TRP A 277 -11.07 16.80 -20.31
C TRP A 277 -10.66 15.57 -19.50
N ARG A 278 -10.24 14.48 -20.14
CA ARG A 278 -9.95 13.16 -19.51
C ARG A 278 -8.48 12.72 -19.71
N PRO A 279 -7.99 11.72 -18.96
CA PRO A 279 -6.62 11.21 -19.09
C PRO A 279 -6.31 10.55 -20.45
N GLN A 280 -7.32 10.05 -21.18
CA GLN A 280 -7.20 9.49 -22.53
C GLN A 280 -6.30 8.24 -22.61
N VAL A 281 -6.33 7.38 -21.58
CA VAL A 281 -5.49 6.18 -21.52
C VAL A 281 -6.09 5.01 -22.30
N ILE A 282 -7.42 4.84 -22.25
CA ILE A 282 -8.12 3.71 -22.88
C ILE A 282 -8.42 4.02 -24.35
N LYS A 283 -8.86 5.25 -24.62
CA LYS A 283 -9.19 5.70 -25.98
C LYS A 283 -8.65 7.12 -26.20
N PRO A 284 -7.46 7.27 -26.80
CA PRO A 284 -6.96 8.57 -27.20
C PRO A 284 -7.95 9.23 -28.15
N ARG A 285 -8.15 10.54 -27.98
CA ARG A 285 -9.02 11.31 -28.87
C ARG A 285 -8.24 11.50 -30.18
N PRO A 286 -8.82 11.23 -31.36
CA PRO A 286 -8.16 11.56 -32.61
C PRO A 286 -7.90 13.07 -32.66
N GLU A 287 -6.72 13.47 -33.10
CA GLU A 287 -6.40 14.88 -33.34
C GLU A 287 -7.46 15.44 -34.31
N LYS A 288 -8.13 16.52 -33.91
CA LYS A 288 -9.06 17.21 -34.81
C LYS A 288 -8.24 17.83 -35.93
N SER A 289 -8.61 17.58 -37.18
CA SER A 289 -8.09 18.33 -38.33
C SER A 289 -8.36 19.83 -38.10
N PRO A 290 -7.36 20.71 -38.25
CA PRO A 290 -7.48 22.14 -37.92
C PRO A 290 -8.54 22.88 -38.76
N ASN A 291 -9.00 22.30 -39.86
CA ASN A 291 -9.87 22.94 -40.85
C ASN A 291 -11.38 22.72 -40.64
N VAL A 292 -11.82 21.97 -39.61
CA VAL A 292 -13.25 21.73 -39.36
C VAL A 292 -13.68 22.41 -38.06
N LEU A 293 -14.20 23.63 -38.19
CA LEU A 293 -14.88 24.36 -37.11
C LEU A 293 -16.27 23.76 -36.90
N GLU A 294 -16.37 22.78 -36.00
CA GLU A 294 -17.67 22.30 -35.49
C GLU A 294 -18.08 23.16 -34.28
N PRO A 295 -19.10 24.03 -34.38
CA PRO A 295 -19.56 24.83 -33.25
C PRO A 295 -20.07 23.93 -32.12
N PRO A 296 -19.79 24.28 -30.84
CA PRO A 296 -20.35 23.57 -29.70
C PRO A 296 -21.88 23.61 -29.75
N HIS A 297 -22.54 22.54 -29.30
CA HIS A 297 -24.01 22.35 -29.30
C HIS A 297 -24.67 22.09 -30.66
N SER A 298 -23.92 21.98 -31.75
CA SER A 298 -24.47 21.68 -33.09
C SER A 298 -25.04 20.26 -33.29
N LYS A 299 -24.72 19.31 -32.41
CA LYS A 299 -25.10 17.89 -32.54
C LYS A 299 -26.12 17.49 -31.48
N PRO A 300 -27.11 16.62 -31.82
CA PRO A 300 -28.10 16.17 -30.87
C PRO A 300 -27.48 15.33 -29.74
N CYS A 301 -28.10 15.40 -28.57
CA CYS A 301 -27.79 14.56 -27.42
C CYS A 301 -27.95 13.07 -27.75
N TYR A 302 -27.15 12.24 -27.11
CA TYR A 302 -27.33 10.80 -27.17
C TYR A 302 -28.58 10.38 -26.38
N GLY A 303 -29.23 9.28 -26.79
CA GLY A 303 -30.28 8.66 -26.00
C GLY A 303 -29.80 8.27 -24.59
N ILE A 304 -30.75 8.06 -23.67
CA ILE A 304 -30.46 7.81 -22.23
C ILE A 304 -29.46 6.66 -22.06
N LEU A 305 -29.72 5.50 -22.66
CA LEU A 305 -28.87 4.32 -22.54
C LEU A 305 -27.46 4.57 -23.08
N GLN A 306 -27.35 5.19 -24.25
CA GLN A 306 -26.06 5.51 -24.86
C GLN A 306 -25.26 6.53 -24.05
N SER A 307 -25.95 7.50 -23.44
CA SER A 307 -25.35 8.48 -22.52
C SER A 307 -24.79 7.80 -21.27
N LEU A 308 -25.51 6.84 -20.68
CA LEU A 308 -25.06 6.10 -19.50
C LEU A 308 -23.87 5.18 -19.80
N VAL A 309 -23.88 4.45 -20.91
CA VAL A 309 -22.76 3.58 -21.32
C VAL A 309 -21.49 4.41 -21.56
N ARG A 310 -21.61 5.55 -22.23
CA ARG A 310 -20.47 6.45 -22.46
C ARG A 310 -19.97 7.09 -21.17
N LEU A 311 -20.88 7.45 -20.26
CA LEU A 311 -20.53 7.95 -18.93
C LEU A 311 -19.69 6.93 -18.15
N ILE A 312 -20.11 5.66 -18.16
CA ILE A 312 -19.34 4.55 -17.57
C ILE A 312 -17.96 4.44 -18.24
N GLY A 313 -17.89 4.48 -19.57
CA GLY A 313 -16.62 4.43 -20.29
C GLY A 313 -15.67 5.57 -19.92
N VAL A 314 -16.18 6.79 -19.74
CA VAL A 314 -15.40 7.94 -19.25
C VAL A 314 -14.94 7.72 -17.81
N LEU A 315 -15.81 7.25 -16.92
CA LEU A 315 -15.44 6.92 -15.53
C LEU A 315 -14.32 5.87 -15.47
N VAL A 316 -14.39 4.83 -16.29
CA VAL A 316 -13.34 3.80 -16.36
C VAL A 316 -12.02 4.42 -16.85
N ASP A 317 -12.04 5.32 -17.83
CA ASP A 317 -10.83 6.04 -18.28
C ASP A 317 -10.23 6.93 -17.18
N TYR A 318 -11.05 7.59 -16.36
CA TYR A 318 -10.56 8.33 -15.19
C TYR A 318 -9.95 7.42 -14.13
N TRP A 319 -10.56 6.28 -13.83
CA TRP A 319 -10.04 5.34 -12.85
C TRP A 319 -8.73 4.69 -13.31
N VAL A 320 -8.68 4.20 -14.54
CA VAL A 320 -7.47 3.63 -15.14
C VAL A 320 -6.40 4.71 -15.25
N GLY A 321 -6.72 5.87 -15.84
CA GLY A 321 -5.80 6.98 -15.99
C GLY A 321 -5.30 7.57 -14.68
N HIS A 322 -6.12 7.53 -13.63
CA HIS A 322 -5.69 7.94 -12.30
C HIS A 322 -4.53 7.07 -11.81
N PHE A 323 -4.64 5.75 -11.90
CA PHE A 323 -3.61 4.84 -11.40
C PHE A 323 -2.41 4.68 -12.33
N THR A 324 -2.58 4.84 -13.65
CA THR A 324 -1.49 4.65 -14.62
C THR A 324 -0.75 5.94 -14.98
N LEU A 325 -1.41 7.09 -14.94
CA LEU A 325 -0.86 8.37 -15.38
C LEU A 325 -0.81 9.40 -14.24
N VAL A 326 -1.95 9.76 -13.66
CA VAL A 326 -2.07 10.90 -12.73
C VAL A 326 -1.29 10.62 -11.44
N ARG A 327 -1.56 9.50 -10.76
CA ARG A 327 -0.95 9.17 -9.47
C ARG A 327 0.56 8.96 -9.58
N PRO A 328 1.09 8.22 -10.58
CA PRO A 328 2.53 8.13 -10.81
C PRO A 328 3.20 9.49 -11.05
N LEU A 329 2.59 10.40 -11.82
CA LEU A 329 3.16 11.73 -12.05
C LEU A 329 3.14 12.60 -10.79
N VAL A 330 2.00 12.68 -10.09
CA VAL A 330 1.86 13.52 -8.88
C VAL A 330 2.73 12.98 -7.74
N SER A 331 2.87 11.65 -7.59
CA SER A 331 3.80 11.04 -6.61
C SER A 331 5.27 11.38 -6.89
N ARG A 332 5.65 11.63 -8.15
CA ARG A 332 7.00 12.06 -8.55
C ARG A 332 7.19 13.58 -8.53
N ALA A 333 6.34 14.31 -7.79
CA ALA A 333 6.33 15.77 -7.73
C ALA A 333 6.10 16.41 -9.10
N GLY A 334 5.11 15.91 -9.85
CA GLY A 334 4.66 16.51 -11.10
C GLY A 334 3.53 17.53 -10.93
N LEU A 335 3.42 18.45 -11.88
CA LEU A 335 2.31 19.40 -12.05
C LEU A 335 1.39 18.92 -13.17
N ILE A 336 0.12 18.73 -12.86
CA ILE A 336 -0.91 18.37 -13.85
C ILE A 336 -1.91 19.52 -13.93
N ILE A 337 -2.17 20.00 -15.14
CA ILE A 337 -3.17 21.03 -15.41
C ILE A 337 -4.25 20.44 -16.30
N TYR A 338 -5.50 20.47 -15.85
CA TYR A 338 -6.66 20.09 -16.67
C TYR A 338 -7.26 21.33 -17.32
N ASP A 339 -7.29 21.36 -18.65
CA ASP A 339 -8.12 22.28 -19.42
C ASP A 339 -9.50 21.62 -19.60
N ARG A 340 -10.43 21.98 -18.68
CA ARG A 340 -11.69 21.29 -18.38
C ARG A 340 -11.47 19.89 -17.81
N ASP A 341 -12.20 19.55 -16.76
CA ASP A 341 -12.22 18.19 -16.22
C ASP A 341 -13.63 17.58 -16.32
N PHE A 342 -13.89 16.50 -15.60
CA PHE A 342 -15.19 15.84 -15.63
C PHE A 342 -16.31 16.76 -15.14
N HIS A 343 -16.05 17.68 -14.20
CA HIS A 343 -17.07 18.54 -13.62
C HIS A 343 -17.69 19.51 -14.64
N ASP A 344 -17.01 19.74 -15.77
CA ASP A 344 -17.53 20.52 -16.90
C ASP A 344 -18.84 19.94 -17.46
N ILE A 345 -19.03 18.62 -17.40
CA ILE A 345 -20.27 17.95 -17.86
C ILE A 345 -21.49 18.33 -17.03
N LEU A 346 -21.28 18.78 -15.78
CA LEU A 346 -22.36 19.22 -14.89
C LEU A 346 -22.90 20.60 -15.28
N VAL A 347 -22.08 21.39 -15.99
CA VAL A 347 -22.43 22.75 -16.44
C VAL A 347 -22.86 22.74 -17.89
N ASP A 348 -22.07 22.13 -18.78
CA ASP A 348 -22.29 22.08 -20.23
C ASP A 348 -22.46 20.64 -20.72
N SER A 349 -23.61 20.03 -20.39
CA SER A 349 -23.94 18.66 -20.82
C SER A 349 -24.11 18.52 -22.34
N LEU A 350 -24.57 19.59 -23.01
CA LEU A 350 -24.82 19.63 -24.46
C LEU A 350 -23.53 19.45 -25.25
N ARG A 351 -22.42 20.07 -24.81
CA ARG A 351 -21.10 19.86 -25.43
C ARG A 351 -20.64 18.41 -25.42
N TYR A 352 -20.98 17.67 -24.37
CA TYR A 352 -20.66 16.25 -24.25
C TYR A 352 -21.75 15.34 -24.83
N ARG A 353 -22.81 15.93 -25.42
CA ARG A 353 -23.98 15.26 -25.98
C ARG A 353 -24.67 14.34 -24.98
N TYR A 354 -24.64 14.73 -23.70
CA TYR A 354 -25.15 13.91 -22.61
C TYR A 354 -26.65 14.14 -22.42
N GLY A 355 -27.47 13.13 -22.73
CA GLY A 355 -28.94 13.15 -22.60
C GLY A 355 -29.48 12.27 -21.47
N GLY A 356 -28.64 11.87 -20.52
CA GLY A 356 -29.05 11.06 -19.37
C GLY A 356 -29.58 11.90 -18.19
N PRO A 357 -30.18 11.26 -17.17
CA PRO A 357 -30.64 11.96 -15.97
C PRO A 357 -29.50 12.68 -15.23
N PRO A 358 -29.65 13.98 -14.87
CA PRO A 358 -28.58 14.79 -14.25
C PRO A 358 -27.99 14.20 -12.96
N TRP A 359 -28.80 13.46 -12.19
CA TRP A 359 -28.34 12.82 -10.96
C TRP A 359 -27.24 11.78 -11.21
N THR A 360 -27.21 11.12 -12.38
CA THR A 360 -26.19 10.11 -12.68
C THR A 360 -24.84 10.74 -12.98
N ALA A 361 -24.80 11.91 -13.63
CA ALA A 361 -23.56 12.68 -13.82
C ALA A 361 -23.03 13.23 -12.48
N ARG A 362 -23.93 13.70 -11.59
CA ARG A 362 -23.56 14.13 -10.22
C ARG A 362 -23.02 12.97 -9.39
N LEU A 363 -23.65 11.79 -9.47
CA LEU A 363 -23.18 10.57 -8.81
C LEU A 363 -21.81 10.16 -9.35
N ALA A 364 -21.64 10.18 -10.67
CA ALA A 364 -20.37 9.90 -11.33
C ALA A 364 -19.25 10.82 -10.82
N ALA A 365 -19.51 12.13 -10.71
CA ALA A 365 -18.55 13.10 -10.14
C ALA A 365 -18.14 12.73 -8.70
N LYS A 366 -19.09 12.30 -7.85
CA LYS A 366 -18.81 11.84 -6.48
C LYS A 366 -17.98 10.55 -6.41
N THR A 367 -18.05 9.71 -7.44
CA THR A 367 -17.30 8.44 -7.52
C THR A 367 -15.91 8.58 -8.15
N LEU A 368 -15.54 9.77 -8.65
CA LEU A 368 -14.22 9.99 -9.21
C LEU A 368 -13.13 9.78 -8.16
N PRO A 369 -11.96 9.25 -8.56
CA PRO A 369 -10.86 9.05 -7.63
C PRO A 369 -10.40 10.40 -7.06
N GLN A 370 -10.49 10.54 -5.74
CA GLN A 370 -10.20 11.81 -5.05
C GLN A 370 -8.71 12.17 -5.15
N CYS A 371 -8.42 13.25 -5.87
CA CYS A 371 -7.13 13.94 -5.85
C CYS A 371 -7.25 15.24 -5.08
N GLU A 372 -6.26 15.53 -4.25
CA GLU A 372 -5.98 16.87 -3.71
C GLU A 372 -5.76 17.86 -4.89
N THR A 373 -6.84 18.50 -5.36
CA THR A 373 -6.89 19.31 -6.58
C THR A 373 -7.30 20.74 -6.25
N VAL A 374 -6.72 21.71 -6.96
CA VAL A 374 -7.11 23.12 -6.89
C VAL A 374 -7.98 23.44 -8.11
N TYR A 375 -9.17 23.97 -7.88
CA TYR A 375 -10.09 24.34 -8.96
C TYR A 375 -10.05 25.85 -9.19
N LEU A 376 -9.71 26.26 -10.40
CA LEU A 376 -9.71 27.66 -10.83
C LEU A 376 -10.92 27.89 -11.73
N THR A 377 -11.91 28.62 -11.23
CA THR A 377 -13.11 28.97 -11.99
C THR A 377 -12.94 30.38 -12.56
N LEU A 378 -12.88 30.50 -13.88
CA LEU A 378 -12.71 31.78 -14.56
C LEU A 378 -14.07 32.45 -14.77
N ASP A 379 -14.18 33.70 -14.32
CA ASP A 379 -15.37 34.52 -14.41
C ASP A 379 -15.07 35.81 -15.21
N ALA A 380 -16.05 36.30 -15.96
CA ALA A 380 -15.97 37.54 -16.69
C ALA A 380 -17.36 38.09 -17.02
N ASP A 381 -17.42 39.38 -17.38
CA ASP A 381 -18.60 39.98 -17.98
C ASP A 381 -18.95 39.20 -19.26
N PRO A 382 -20.22 38.75 -19.42
CA PRO A 382 -20.67 38.06 -20.61
C PRO A 382 -20.30 38.78 -21.92
N ARG A 383 -20.30 40.12 -21.92
CA ARG A 383 -19.92 40.93 -23.09
C ARG A 383 -18.46 40.73 -23.48
N VAL A 384 -17.55 40.65 -22.51
CA VAL A 384 -16.12 40.42 -22.74
C VAL A 384 -15.86 39.03 -23.28
N ILE A 385 -16.57 38.01 -22.77
CA ILE A 385 -16.46 36.63 -23.26
C ILE A 385 -16.93 36.52 -24.71
N LEU A 386 -18.11 37.10 -25.01
CA LEU A 386 -18.68 37.11 -26.36
C LEU A 386 -17.80 37.90 -27.36
N GLN A 387 -17.13 38.96 -26.93
CA GLN A 387 -16.15 39.68 -27.77
C GLN A 387 -14.92 38.82 -28.09
N ARG A 388 -14.45 38.01 -27.14
CA ARG A 388 -13.27 37.15 -27.33
C ARG A 388 -13.57 35.94 -28.21
N LYS A 389 -14.72 35.29 -28.01
CA LYS A 389 -15.17 34.12 -28.79
C LYS A 389 -16.70 34.03 -28.81
N GLN A 390 -17.31 34.16 -29.99
CA GLN A 390 -18.75 33.95 -30.19
C GLN A 390 -19.05 32.48 -30.53
N GLU A 391 -19.04 31.61 -29.53
CA GLU A 391 -19.33 30.17 -29.72
C GLU A 391 -20.78 29.79 -29.36
N VAL A 392 -21.45 30.56 -28.50
CA VAL A 392 -22.79 30.23 -27.96
C VAL A 392 -23.62 31.50 -27.75
N ALA A 393 -24.95 31.36 -27.71
CA ALA A 393 -25.88 32.47 -27.51
C ALA A 393 -25.60 33.25 -26.19
N PRO A 394 -25.85 34.58 -26.14
CA PRO A 394 -25.56 35.39 -24.96
C PRO A 394 -26.26 34.93 -23.68
N GLU A 395 -27.47 34.39 -23.78
CA GLU A 395 -28.22 33.86 -22.65
C GLU A 395 -27.59 32.60 -22.07
N GLU A 396 -27.08 31.73 -22.93
CA GLU A 396 -26.40 30.50 -22.55
C GLU A 396 -25.06 30.80 -21.87
N VAL A 397 -24.32 31.82 -22.32
CA VAL A 397 -23.12 32.31 -21.61
C VAL A 397 -23.47 32.76 -20.19
N ARG A 398 -24.57 33.52 -20.01
CA ARG A 398 -25.04 33.93 -18.67
C ARG A 398 -25.44 32.73 -17.80
N ARG A 399 -26.10 31.71 -18.37
CA ARG A 399 -26.45 30.46 -17.67
C ARG A 399 -25.20 29.73 -17.21
N GLN A 400 -24.22 29.54 -18.11
CA GLN A 400 -22.96 28.86 -17.81
C GLN A 400 -22.19 29.57 -16.69
N LEU A 401 -22.07 30.91 -16.75
CA LEU A 401 -21.40 31.67 -15.70
C LEU A 401 -22.06 31.49 -14.32
N ARG A 402 -23.39 31.53 -14.23
CA ARG A 402 -24.11 31.24 -12.97
C ARG A 402 -23.82 29.83 -12.47
N ALA A 403 -23.86 28.84 -13.36
CA ALA A 403 -23.62 27.44 -13.01
C ALA A 403 -22.17 27.16 -12.59
N TYR A 404 -21.18 27.78 -13.24
CA TYR A 404 -19.78 27.69 -12.82
C TYR A 404 -19.54 28.36 -11.45
N ARG A 405 -20.18 29.50 -11.16
CA ARG A 405 -20.11 30.12 -9.83
C ARG A 405 -20.69 29.22 -8.75
N GLN A 406 -21.84 28.58 -9.02
CA GLN A 406 -22.43 27.61 -8.10
C GLN A 406 -21.53 26.38 -7.89
N LEU A 407 -20.99 25.83 -8.97
CA LEU A 407 -20.06 24.69 -8.92
C LEU A 407 -18.80 25.05 -8.11
N SER A 408 -18.28 26.27 -8.26
CA SER A 408 -17.14 26.77 -7.49
C SER A 408 -17.41 26.80 -5.98
N ALA A 409 -18.65 27.10 -5.56
CA ALA A 409 -19.04 27.08 -4.16
C ALA A 409 -19.15 25.65 -3.57
N GLU A 410 -19.47 24.66 -4.40
CA GLU A 410 -19.59 23.25 -3.99
C GLU A 410 -18.24 22.52 -3.97
N LEU A 411 -17.26 22.95 -4.77
CA LEU A 411 -15.97 22.28 -4.92
C LEU A 411 -14.96 22.65 -3.82
N PRO A 412 -14.21 21.66 -3.27
CA PRO A 412 -13.20 21.93 -2.26
C PRO A 412 -11.96 22.59 -2.87
N ASN A 413 -11.37 23.58 -2.19
CA ASN A 413 -10.21 24.36 -2.67
C ASN A 413 -10.45 25.02 -4.03
N SER A 414 -11.66 25.54 -4.26
CA SER A 414 -11.99 26.31 -5.45
C SER A 414 -11.66 27.80 -5.28
N LEU A 415 -11.21 28.44 -6.36
CA LEU A 415 -10.87 29.85 -6.44
C LEU A 415 -11.59 30.45 -7.65
N LEU A 416 -12.41 31.48 -7.39
CA LEU A 416 -13.08 32.25 -8.43
C LEU A 416 -12.15 33.40 -8.86
N ILE A 417 -11.80 33.47 -10.14
CA ILE A 417 -10.85 34.45 -10.68
C ILE A 417 -11.54 35.32 -11.72
N ARG A 418 -11.48 36.64 -11.56
CA ARG A 418 -12.04 37.58 -12.52
C ARG A 418 -11.08 37.86 -13.67
N THR A 419 -11.53 37.61 -14.89
CA THR A 419 -10.75 37.75 -16.13
C THR A 419 -11.10 39.02 -16.93
N ASP A 420 -11.90 39.91 -16.32
CA ASP A 420 -12.24 41.25 -16.82
C ASP A 420 -11.11 42.27 -16.63
N GLN A 421 -10.10 41.91 -15.85
CA GLN A 421 -9.00 42.77 -15.46
C GLN A 421 -7.79 42.52 -16.37
N CYS A 422 -6.71 43.29 -16.16
CA CYS A 422 -5.44 43.03 -16.84
C CYS A 422 -4.99 41.57 -16.61
N LEU A 423 -4.41 40.96 -17.65
CA LEU A 423 -3.95 39.57 -17.64
C LEU A 423 -2.96 39.30 -16.49
N GLU A 424 -2.09 40.26 -16.20
CA GLU A 424 -1.08 40.17 -15.14
C GLU A 424 -1.72 40.02 -13.76
N ARG A 425 -2.74 40.84 -13.47
CA ARG A 425 -3.47 40.79 -12.19
C ARG A 425 -4.28 39.51 -12.04
N THR A 426 -4.92 39.09 -13.13
CA THR A 426 -5.66 37.81 -13.19
C THR A 426 -4.73 36.62 -12.91
N THR A 427 -3.55 36.62 -13.52
CA THR A 427 -2.53 35.57 -13.35
C THR A 427 -1.95 35.59 -11.94
N TRP A 428 -1.72 36.78 -11.38
CA TRP A 428 -1.26 36.96 -10.02
C TRP A 428 -2.21 36.34 -8.99
N GLU A 429 -3.50 36.64 -9.08
CA GLU A 429 -4.54 36.09 -8.20
C GLU A 429 -4.58 34.55 -8.27
N ALA A 430 -4.48 34.00 -9.48
CA ALA A 430 -4.41 32.55 -9.70
C ALA A 430 -3.19 31.91 -9.03
N LEU A 431 -2.01 32.49 -9.25
CA LEU A 431 -0.75 31.97 -8.71
C LEU A 431 -0.71 32.07 -7.19
N GLN A 432 -1.16 33.20 -6.61
CA GLN A 432 -1.27 33.38 -5.16
C GLN A 432 -2.18 32.34 -4.52
N GLY A 433 -3.33 32.06 -5.14
CA GLY A 433 -4.24 31.03 -4.66
C GLY A 433 -3.64 29.62 -4.68
N ILE A 434 -2.91 29.26 -5.74
CA ILE A 434 -2.20 27.97 -5.83
C ILE A 434 -1.08 27.90 -4.78
N VAL A 435 -0.28 28.95 -4.64
CA VAL A 435 0.82 29.05 -3.67
C VAL A 435 0.29 28.94 -2.23
N GLY A 436 -0.80 29.63 -1.90
CA GLY A 436 -1.45 29.54 -0.59
C GLY A 436 -2.02 28.15 -0.30
N TYR A 437 -2.51 27.43 -1.32
CA TYR A 437 -2.86 26.03 -1.18
C TYR A 437 -1.63 25.14 -0.90
N MET A 438 -0.54 25.34 -1.63
CA MET A 438 0.71 24.61 -1.44
C MET A 438 1.31 24.83 -0.05
N ALA A 439 1.30 26.07 0.45
CA ALA A 439 1.77 26.42 1.79
C ALA A 439 0.93 25.74 2.90
N ARG A 440 -0.41 25.84 2.85
CA ARG A 440 -1.31 25.15 3.80
C ARG A 440 -1.18 23.63 3.76
N ARG A 441 -0.90 23.08 2.58
CA ARG A 441 -0.61 21.64 2.42
C ARG A 441 0.72 21.27 3.07
N PHE A 442 1.75 22.10 2.89
CA PHE A 442 3.06 21.90 3.51
C PHE A 442 2.95 21.92 5.03
N GLU A 443 2.24 22.90 5.60
CA GLU A 443 1.95 23.01 7.04
C GLU A 443 1.27 21.78 7.61
N ARG A 444 0.17 21.33 6.99
CA ARG A 444 -0.56 20.13 7.45
C ARG A 444 0.32 18.88 7.49
N ARG A 445 1.42 18.84 6.74
CA ARG A 445 2.32 17.70 6.62
C ARG A 445 3.61 17.83 7.42
N TYR A 446 4.11 19.05 7.60
CA TYR A 446 5.46 19.33 8.12
C TYR A 446 5.49 20.45 9.17
N GLY A 447 4.36 21.06 9.52
CA GLY A 447 4.27 22.07 10.56
C GLY A 447 4.42 21.48 11.96
N SER A 448 4.89 22.33 12.89
CA SER A 448 4.96 22.02 14.32
C SER A 448 3.55 21.83 14.89
N PRO A 449 3.29 20.85 15.80
CA PRO A 449 2.02 20.77 16.49
C PRO A 449 1.75 22.06 17.28
N PRO A 450 0.49 22.52 17.42
CA PRO A 450 0.20 23.72 18.20
C PRO A 450 0.71 23.56 19.64
N PRO A 451 1.31 24.61 20.25
CA PRO A 451 1.79 24.52 21.61
C PRO A 451 0.60 24.25 22.54
N GLY A 452 0.63 23.10 23.23
CA GLY A 452 -0.29 22.83 24.34
C GLY A 452 -0.07 23.83 25.48
N PRO A 453 -1.02 23.95 26.43
CA PRO A 453 -0.97 24.94 27.48
C PRO A 453 0.32 24.79 28.29
N ILE A 454 1.15 25.85 28.25
CA ILE A 454 2.43 25.93 28.94
C ILE A 454 2.13 26.03 30.45
N ARG A 455 2.37 24.94 31.18
CA ARG A 455 2.46 25.01 32.64
C ARG A 455 3.71 25.83 32.97
N ARG A 456 3.53 26.95 33.68
CA ARG A 456 4.64 27.75 34.22
C ARG A 456 5.44 26.87 35.18
N GLU A 457 6.61 26.41 34.78
CA GLU A 457 7.62 25.89 35.69
C GLU A 457 8.50 27.05 36.15
N GLU A 458 8.57 27.23 37.46
CA GLU A 458 9.43 28.20 38.14
C GLU A 458 10.91 27.95 37.84
N LYS A 459 11.65 29.06 37.74
CA LYS A 459 13.11 29.10 37.66
C LYS A 459 13.74 28.27 38.79
N ARG A 460 14.21 27.06 38.49
CA ARG A 460 15.23 26.36 39.28
C ARG A 460 16.51 26.21 38.47
N SER A 461 17.60 26.51 39.15
CA SER A 461 19.01 26.53 38.73
C SER A 461 19.39 25.37 37.80
N VAL A 462 20.08 25.73 36.73
CA VAL A 462 20.64 24.86 35.68
C VAL A 462 21.58 23.81 36.30
N PRO A 463 21.29 22.49 36.15
CA PRO A 463 22.33 21.47 36.23
C PRO A 463 22.92 21.28 34.83
N THR A 464 24.25 21.35 34.75
CA THR A 464 25.08 21.04 33.60
C THR A 464 25.01 19.55 33.25
N ARG A 465 23.94 19.14 32.52
CA ARG A 465 23.87 18.01 31.56
C ARG A 465 22.39 17.72 31.22
N PRO A 466 21.96 17.72 29.95
CA PRO A 466 20.56 17.53 29.60
C PRO A 466 20.15 16.04 29.69
N ARG A 467 19.58 15.62 30.82
CA ARG A 467 18.85 14.33 30.97
C ARG A 467 17.37 14.40 30.59
N ALA A 468 16.86 15.57 30.18
CA ALA A 468 15.44 15.76 29.83
C ALA A 468 15.03 15.21 28.44
N ILE A 469 15.99 14.80 27.60
CA ILE A 469 15.74 14.40 26.21
C ILE A 469 15.19 12.96 26.10
N GLU A 470 15.36 12.11 27.11
CA GLU A 470 14.91 10.70 27.04
C GLU A 470 13.40 10.51 27.13
N TRP A 471 12.65 11.43 27.73
CA TRP A 471 11.21 11.23 28.00
C TRP A 471 10.26 11.65 26.86
N VAL A 472 10.63 12.64 26.04
CA VAL A 472 9.76 13.17 24.96
C VAL A 472 10.13 12.62 23.58
N THR A 473 11.41 12.31 23.34
CA THR A 473 11.88 11.71 22.07
C THR A 473 11.56 10.22 21.96
N SER A 474 11.51 9.51 23.09
CA SER A 474 11.20 8.08 23.11
C SER A 474 9.78 7.77 22.67
N ARG A 475 8.79 8.63 22.94
CA ARG A 475 7.37 8.32 22.68
C ARG A 475 6.95 8.53 21.22
N SER A 476 7.45 9.57 20.55
CA SER A 476 7.10 9.91 19.16
C SER A 476 7.96 9.17 18.12
N ILE A 477 9.24 8.90 18.44
CA ILE A 477 10.12 8.04 17.61
C ILE A 477 9.67 6.59 17.71
N ALA A 478 9.27 6.10 18.90
CA ALA A 478 8.69 4.76 19.05
C ALA A 478 7.42 4.59 18.22
N LEU A 479 6.46 5.52 18.28
CA LEU A 479 5.20 5.39 17.53
C LEU A 479 5.39 5.31 16.00
N TRP A 480 6.36 6.05 15.43
CA TRP A 480 6.64 6.05 13.99
C TRP A 480 7.57 4.92 13.53
N SER A 481 8.54 4.48 14.34
CA SER A 481 9.30 3.25 14.08
C SER A 481 8.41 2.03 14.20
N ASP A 482 7.49 2.05 15.16
CA ASP A 482 6.53 0.98 15.40
C ASP A 482 5.60 0.85 14.21
N TRP A 483 5.00 1.92 13.69
CA TRP A 483 4.12 1.84 12.52
C TRP A 483 4.82 1.24 11.28
N ARG A 484 6.05 1.69 10.95
CA ARG A 484 6.82 1.12 9.83
C ARG A 484 7.16 -0.35 10.06
N SER A 485 7.53 -0.70 11.29
CA SER A 485 7.80 -2.09 11.66
C SER A 485 6.55 -2.96 11.58
N TRP A 486 5.39 -2.44 11.97
CA TRP A 486 4.10 -3.12 11.95
C TRP A 486 3.59 -3.33 10.53
N VAL A 487 3.71 -2.33 9.65
CA VAL A 487 3.38 -2.47 8.22
C VAL A 487 4.30 -3.48 7.55
N ALA A 488 5.62 -3.43 7.82
CA ALA A 488 6.58 -4.40 7.28
C ALA A 488 6.27 -5.83 7.77
N LYS A 489 5.99 -6.00 9.08
CA LYS A 489 5.59 -7.27 9.68
C LYS A 489 4.28 -7.80 9.07
N GLY A 490 3.30 -6.92 8.83
CA GLY A 490 2.04 -7.26 8.18
C GLY A 490 2.22 -7.71 6.73
N LEU A 491 3.03 -7.00 5.94
CA LEU A 491 3.35 -7.41 4.57
C LEU A 491 4.08 -8.76 4.54
N MET A 492 5.06 -8.98 5.43
CA MET A 492 5.74 -10.27 5.55
C MET A 492 4.76 -11.41 5.88
N ALA A 493 3.77 -11.17 6.75
CA ALA A 493 2.75 -12.15 7.08
C ALA A 493 1.84 -12.50 5.89
N ILE A 494 1.48 -11.49 5.08
CA ILE A 494 0.70 -11.68 3.84
C ILE A 494 1.50 -12.52 2.83
N PHE A 495 2.79 -12.21 2.63
CA PHE A 495 3.65 -12.99 1.74
C PHE A 495 3.86 -14.42 2.24
N ASP A 496 4.01 -14.62 3.56
CA ASP A 496 4.13 -15.94 4.18
C ASP A 496 2.90 -16.80 3.88
N GLN A 497 1.70 -16.25 4.10
CA GLN A 497 0.45 -16.95 3.80
C GLN A 497 0.26 -17.16 2.30
N GLY A 498 0.65 -16.19 1.47
CA GLY A 498 0.58 -16.26 0.01
C GLY A 498 1.45 -17.37 -0.59
N LEU A 499 2.68 -17.55 -0.10
CA LEU A 499 3.57 -18.62 -0.57
C LEU A 499 3.03 -20.01 -0.24
N ILE A 500 2.45 -20.17 0.95
CA ILE A 500 1.99 -21.48 1.45
C ILE A 500 0.69 -21.89 0.78
N SER A 501 -0.22 -20.95 0.60
CA SER A 501 -1.46 -21.18 -0.15
C SER A 501 -1.19 -21.35 -1.64
N GLY A 502 -0.33 -20.50 -2.22
CA GLY A 502 0.04 -20.56 -3.64
C GLY A 502 0.76 -21.83 -4.04
N SER A 503 1.68 -22.33 -3.21
CA SER A 503 2.41 -23.59 -3.49
C SER A 503 1.50 -24.81 -3.43
N ASN A 504 0.57 -24.87 -2.47
CA ASN A 504 -0.44 -25.93 -2.41
C ASN A 504 -1.47 -25.85 -3.55
N PHE A 505 -1.86 -24.64 -3.96
CA PHE A 505 -2.71 -24.44 -5.14
C PHE A 505 -2.01 -24.93 -6.41
N PHE A 506 -0.74 -24.56 -6.59
CA PHE A 506 0.08 -25.02 -7.71
C PHE A 506 0.25 -26.54 -7.71
N LEU A 507 0.54 -27.15 -6.56
CA LEU A 507 0.59 -28.60 -6.42
C LEU A 507 -0.75 -29.24 -6.86
N GLY A 508 -1.87 -28.69 -6.43
CA GLY A 508 -3.20 -29.16 -6.82
C GLY A 508 -3.44 -29.13 -8.33
N ILE A 509 -2.93 -28.11 -9.03
CA ILE A 509 -2.99 -28.00 -10.50
C ILE A 509 -2.07 -29.02 -11.17
N VAL A 510 -0.82 -29.13 -10.70
CA VAL A 510 0.14 -30.11 -11.23
C VAL A 510 -0.42 -31.53 -11.10
N LEU A 511 -0.93 -31.90 -9.93
CA LEU A 511 -1.50 -33.23 -9.75
C LEU A 511 -2.73 -33.44 -10.65
N ALA A 512 -3.59 -32.45 -10.83
CA ALA A 512 -4.74 -32.55 -11.73
C ALA A 512 -4.34 -32.72 -13.21
N ARG A 513 -3.24 -32.09 -13.63
CA ARG A 513 -2.79 -32.08 -15.03
C ARG A 513 -2.05 -33.35 -15.43
N TRP A 514 -1.25 -33.92 -14.53
CA TRP A 514 -0.36 -35.05 -14.83
C TRP A 514 -0.79 -36.39 -14.22
N LEU A 515 -1.74 -36.42 -13.29
CA LEU A 515 -2.34 -37.68 -12.80
C LEU A 515 -3.66 -37.98 -13.50
N GLY A 516 -3.98 -39.26 -13.62
CA GLY A 516 -5.32 -39.69 -14.02
C GLY A 516 -6.38 -39.27 -13.00
N ALA A 517 -7.62 -39.08 -13.46
CA ALA A 517 -8.72 -38.58 -12.64
C ALA A 517 -8.95 -39.39 -11.36
N GLU A 518 -8.80 -40.72 -11.43
CA GLU A 518 -8.95 -41.61 -10.27
C GLU A 518 -7.85 -41.39 -9.22
N GLN A 519 -6.59 -41.29 -9.64
CA GLN A 519 -5.45 -41.00 -8.76
C GLN A 519 -5.55 -39.61 -8.16
N TYR A 520 -5.99 -38.63 -8.97
CA TYR A 520 -6.22 -37.28 -8.49
C TYR A 520 -7.38 -37.21 -7.48
N GLY A 521 -8.44 -37.99 -7.70
CA GLY A 521 -9.54 -38.16 -6.76
C GLY A 521 -9.12 -38.83 -5.45
N ALA A 522 -8.27 -39.85 -5.51
CA ALA A 522 -7.67 -40.46 -4.33
C ALA A 522 -6.84 -39.46 -3.52
N TYR A 523 -6.02 -38.64 -4.19
CA TYR A 523 -5.32 -37.52 -3.56
C TYR A 523 -6.29 -36.51 -2.93
N ALA A 524 -7.35 -36.12 -3.65
CA ALA A 524 -8.33 -35.15 -3.17
C ALA A 524 -9.04 -35.65 -1.90
N LEU A 525 -9.41 -36.94 -1.86
CA LEU A 525 -10.05 -37.55 -0.71
C LEU A 525 -9.09 -37.58 0.49
N ALA A 526 -7.88 -38.09 0.31
CA ALA A 526 -6.86 -38.11 1.36
C ALA A 526 -6.53 -36.69 1.87
N PHE A 527 -6.41 -35.71 0.97
CA PHE A 527 -6.16 -34.31 1.36
C PHE A 527 -7.35 -33.70 2.10
N SER A 528 -8.60 -34.00 1.72
CA SER A 528 -9.79 -33.54 2.44
C SER A 528 -9.87 -34.12 3.85
N THR A 529 -9.48 -35.39 4.02
CA THR A 529 -9.37 -36.05 5.33
C THR A 529 -8.26 -35.42 6.16
N PHE A 530 -7.11 -35.13 5.56
CA PHE A 530 -6.06 -34.35 6.23
C PHE A 530 -6.57 -32.97 6.69
N LEU A 531 -7.34 -32.27 5.86
CA LEU A 531 -7.93 -30.98 6.24
C LEU A 531 -8.89 -31.12 7.43
N LEU A 532 -9.77 -32.13 7.44
CA LEU A 532 -10.67 -32.43 8.57
C LEU A 532 -9.88 -32.64 9.86
N VAL A 533 -8.89 -33.52 9.80
CA VAL A 533 -8.02 -33.86 10.92
C VAL A 533 -7.21 -32.64 11.39
N SER A 534 -6.79 -31.78 10.45
CA SER A 534 -6.09 -30.53 10.77
C SER A 534 -6.96 -29.50 11.50
N LEU A 535 -8.30 -29.59 11.42
CA LEU A 535 -9.19 -28.72 12.21
C LEU A 535 -9.08 -29.01 13.69
N ILE A 536 -9.01 -30.29 14.07
CA ILE A 536 -8.80 -30.72 15.46
C ILE A 536 -7.50 -30.11 15.97
N TYR A 537 -6.45 -30.23 15.18
CA TYR A 537 -5.15 -29.68 15.50
C TYR A 537 -5.14 -28.14 15.58
N GLN A 538 -5.82 -27.44 14.66
CA GLN A 538 -5.94 -25.99 14.70
C GLN A 538 -6.69 -25.50 15.94
N ALA A 539 -7.84 -26.11 16.24
CA ALA A 539 -8.71 -25.71 17.34
C ALA A 539 -8.13 -26.03 18.72
N LEU A 540 -7.47 -27.19 18.87
CA LEU A 540 -6.97 -27.66 20.16
C LEU A 540 -5.53 -27.22 20.45
N LEU A 541 -4.71 -26.96 19.43
CA LEU A 541 -3.30 -26.63 19.62
C LEU A 541 -2.93 -25.24 19.08
N LEU A 542 -3.09 -24.96 17.78
CA LEU A 542 -2.54 -23.74 17.16
C LEU A 542 -3.26 -22.44 17.55
N GLU A 543 -4.59 -22.45 17.62
CA GLU A 543 -5.36 -21.27 18.02
C GLU A 543 -5.12 -20.90 19.50
N PRO A 544 -5.29 -21.82 20.47
CA PRO A 544 -4.96 -21.52 21.86
C PRO A 544 -3.49 -21.12 22.05
N MET A 545 -2.57 -21.74 21.29
CA MET A 545 -1.15 -21.33 21.28
C MET A 545 -0.99 -19.84 20.94
N SER A 546 -1.73 -19.33 19.96
CA SER A 546 -1.68 -17.92 19.55
C SER A 546 -2.25 -16.99 20.63
N VAL A 547 -3.29 -17.43 21.32
CA VAL A 547 -3.99 -16.67 22.36
C VAL A 547 -3.20 -16.66 23.68
N PHE A 548 -2.83 -17.83 24.20
CA PHE A 548 -2.17 -17.97 25.50
C PHE A 548 -0.66 -17.74 25.43
N GLY A 549 -0.02 -18.02 24.30
CA GLY A 549 1.42 -17.81 24.13
C GLY A 549 1.82 -16.33 24.17
N SER A 550 0.93 -15.42 23.75
CA SER A 550 1.17 -13.97 23.76
C SER A 550 0.64 -13.26 25.01
N SER A 551 -0.24 -13.90 25.78
CA SER A 551 -0.83 -13.37 27.01
C SER A 551 -0.28 -14.06 28.27
N THR A 552 -0.82 -15.22 28.64
CA THR A 552 -0.53 -15.97 29.87
C THR A 552 0.92 -16.43 29.97
N TYR A 553 1.49 -16.93 28.87
CA TYR A 553 2.82 -17.56 28.86
C TYR A 553 3.92 -16.67 28.27
N ARG A 554 3.70 -15.35 28.22
CA ARG A 554 4.65 -14.38 27.65
C ARG A 554 6.03 -14.42 28.31
N GLY A 555 6.11 -14.74 29.60
CA GLY A 555 7.36 -14.87 30.36
C GLY A 555 8.09 -16.21 30.19
N SER A 556 7.40 -17.26 29.71
CA SER A 556 7.91 -18.64 29.62
C SER A 556 7.70 -19.29 28.25
N VAL A 557 7.67 -18.47 27.17
CA VAL A 557 7.35 -18.92 25.80
C VAL A 557 8.18 -20.14 25.36
N ARG A 558 9.48 -20.20 25.66
CA ARG A 558 10.32 -21.34 25.26
C ARG A 558 9.96 -22.65 25.98
N GLN A 559 9.56 -22.59 27.24
CA GLN A 559 9.11 -23.75 28.02
C GLN A 559 7.71 -24.18 27.57
N TYR A 560 6.82 -23.20 27.37
CA TYR A 560 5.48 -23.44 26.83
C TYR A 560 5.54 -24.12 25.45
N LEU A 561 6.37 -23.63 24.52
CA LEU A 561 6.59 -24.26 23.23
C LEU A 561 7.15 -25.69 23.35
N GLY A 562 8.03 -25.94 24.32
CA GLY A 562 8.53 -27.28 24.62
C GLY A 562 7.43 -28.24 25.08
N GLY A 563 6.53 -27.79 25.96
CA GLY A 563 5.36 -28.57 26.37
C GLY A 563 4.38 -28.83 25.22
N LEU A 564 4.16 -27.83 24.36
CA LEU A 564 3.32 -28.01 23.17
C LEU A 564 3.92 -28.99 22.14
N LEU A 565 5.25 -29.14 22.06
CA LEU A 565 5.88 -30.15 21.20
C LEU A 565 5.60 -31.59 21.68
N TRP A 566 5.38 -31.80 22.99
CA TRP A 566 4.92 -33.10 23.48
C TRP A 566 3.46 -33.37 23.09
N LEU A 567 2.60 -32.37 23.23
CA LEU A 567 1.20 -32.46 22.79
C LEU A 567 1.12 -32.68 21.26
N GLN A 568 2.00 -32.01 20.50
CA GLN A 568 2.19 -32.23 19.07
C GLN A 568 2.49 -33.70 18.77
N ALA A 569 3.47 -34.28 19.47
CA ALA A 569 3.89 -35.65 19.27
C ALA A 569 2.77 -36.65 19.59
N ALA A 570 2.00 -36.41 20.65
CA ALA A 570 0.83 -37.22 21.00
C ALA A 570 -0.26 -37.15 19.90
N ILE A 571 -0.61 -35.94 19.42
CA ILE A 571 -1.59 -35.78 18.34
C ILE A 571 -1.07 -36.40 17.04
N ALA A 572 0.21 -36.25 16.74
CA ALA A 572 0.85 -36.88 15.59
C ALA A 572 0.75 -38.41 15.65
N ALA A 573 0.99 -39.02 16.81
CA ALA A 573 0.84 -40.47 17.00
C ALA A 573 -0.59 -40.95 16.74
N VAL A 574 -1.60 -40.20 17.23
CA VAL A 574 -3.01 -40.48 16.94
C VAL A 574 -3.31 -40.39 15.44
N PHE A 575 -2.78 -39.39 14.74
CA PHE A 575 -2.98 -39.25 13.30
C PHE A 575 -2.29 -40.35 12.50
N VAL A 576 -1.10 -40.79 12.95
CA VAL A 576 -0.44 -41.95 12.36
C VAL A 576 -1.29 -43.20 12.55
N ALA A 577 -1.81 -43.45 13.76
CA ALA A 577 -2.68 -44.59 14.03
C ALA A 577 -3.97 -44.58 13.18
N LEU A 578 -4.66 -43.43 13.10
CA LEU A 578 -5.86 -43.31 12.26
C LEU A 578 -5.56 -43.48 10.77
N GLY A 579 -4.43 -42.92 10.31
CA GLY A 579 -4.00 -43.03 8.92
C GLY A 579 -3.58 -44.44 8.53
N THR A 580 -2.91 -45.18 9.42
CA THR A 580 -2.58 -46.59 9.20
C THR A 580 -3.84 -47.45 9.18
N THR A 581 -4.78 -47.25 10.12
CA THR A 581 -6.07 -47.96 10.09
C THR A 581 -6.83 -47.69 8.80
N ALA A 582 -6.94 -46.44 8.35
CA ALA A 582 -7.59 -46.10 7.08
C ALA A 582 -6.91 -46.76 5.88
N SER A 583 -5.57 -46.81 5.88
CA SER A 583 -4.80 -47.45 4.81
C SER A 583 -5.06 -48.97 4.76
N VAL A 584 -5.16 -49.63 5.92
CA VAL A 584 -5.44 -51.06 6.03
C VAL A 584 -6.87 -51.39 5.61
N VAL A 585 -7.86 -50.58 6.01
CA VAL A 585 -9.26 -50.77 5.63
C VAL A 585 -9.46 -50.70 4.10
N HIS A 586 -8.70 -49.86 3.42
CA HIS A 586 -8.80 -49.68 1.96
C HIS A 586 -7.87 -50.59 1.13
N TYR A 587 -7.18 -51.54 1.77
CA TYR A 587 -6.22 -52.46 1.14
C TYR A 587 -6.86 -53.36 0.07
N ASN A 588 -8.10 -53.81 0.26
CA ASN A 588 -8.73 -54.86 -0.54
C ASN A 588 -9.64 -54.37 -1.68
N GLY A 589 -9.42 -53.18 -2.26
CA GLY A 589 -10.26 -52.79 -3.41
C GLY A 589 -9.97 -51.48 -4.13
N ARG A 590 -9.09 -50.59 -3.63
CA ARG A 590 -8.77 -49.30 -4.30
C ARG A 590 -7.30 -48.89 -4.07
N PRO A 591 -6.33 -49.42 -4.85
CA PRO A 591 -4.90 -49.22 -4.58
C PRO A 591 -4.48 -47.75 -4.64
N ALA A 592 -5.03 -46.95 -5.57
CA ALA A 592 -4.75 -45.52 -5.65
C ALA A 592 -5.10 -44.78 -4.35
N LEU A 593 -6.19 -45.20 -3.69
CA LEU A 593 -6.66 -44.61 -2.44
C LEU A 593 -5.77 -45.03 -1.27
N GLN A 594 -5.44 -46.31 -1.18
CA GLN A 594 -4.52 -46.83 -0.17
C GLN A 594 -3.17 -46.08 -0.19
N PHE A 595 -2.54 -45.94 -1.36
CA PHE A 595 -1.27 -45.22 -1.48
C PHE A 595 -1.37 -43.73 -1.14
N ALA A 596 -2.52 -43.09 -1.43
CA ALA A 596 -2.77 -41.72 -1.02
C ALA A 596 -2.86 -41.58 0.52
N PHE A 597 -3.54 -42.50 1.20
CA PHE A 597 -3.62 -42.52 2.67
C PHE A 597 -2.28 -42.84 3.33
N ILE A 598 -1.49 -43.77 2.79
CA ILE A 598 -0.12 -44.05 3.29
C ILE A 598 0.73 -42.78 3.21
N GLY A 599 0.74 -42.12 2.05
CA GLY A 599 1.47 -40.86 1.86
C GLY A 599 0.99 -39.77 2.82
N MET A 600 -0.31 -39.61 2.97
CA MET A 600 -0.91 -38.63 3.89
C MET A 600 -0.59 -38.93 5.36
N THR A 601 -0.54 -40.21 5.75
CA THR A 601 -0.17 -40.65 7.11
C THR A 601 1.25 -40.21 7.46
N PHE A 602 2.18 -40.32 6.51
CA PHE A 602 3.54 -39.80 6.67
C PHE A 602 3.60 -38.27 6.65
N ALA A 603 2.89 -37.64 5.70
CA ALA A 603 2.97 -36.19 5.51
C ALA A 603 2.30 -35.38 6.63
N ALA A 604 1.19 -35.87 7.17
CA ALA A 604 0.39 -35.16 8.17
C ALA A 604 1.21 -34.69 9.39
N PRO A 605 1.92 -35.55 10.13
CA PRO A 605 2.70 -35.11 11.30
C PRO A 605 3.79 -34.09 10.92
N CYS A 606 4.44 -34.26 9.77
CA CYS A 606 5.47 -33.34 9.29
C CYS A 606 4.90 -31.96 8.92
N VAL A 607 3.80 -31.91 8.18
CA VAL A 607 3.13 -30.66 7.78
C VAL A 607 2.58 -29.91 8.98
N LEU A 608 1.99 -30.62 9.96
CA LEU A 608 1.49 -30.00 11.17
C LEU A 608 2.63 -29.47 12.05
N LEU A 609 3.78 -30.18 12.11
CA LEU A 609 4.97 -29.67 12.80
C LEU A 609 5.50 -28.40 12.13
N PHE A 610 5.44 -28.34 10.81
CA PHE A 610 5.81 -27.14 10.07
C PHE A 610 4.87 -25.97 10.38
N TRP A 611 3.56 -26.21 10.42
CA TRP A 611 2.57 -25.19 10.80
C TRP A 611 2.81 -24.68 12.23
N PHE A 612 3.15 -25.58 13.16
CA PHE A 612 3.54 -25.24 14.54
C PHE A 612 4.76 -24.32 14.57
N ALA A 613 5.88 -24.77 13.99
CA ALA A 613 7.15 -24.06 14.04
C ALA A 613 7.04 -22.67 13.39
N ARG A 614 6.33 -22.58 12.26
CA ARG A 614 6.01 -21.32 11.60
C ARG A 614 5.21 -20.40 12.51
N ARG A 615 4.15 -20.90 13.13
CA ARG A 615 3.26 -20.12 14.01
C ARG A 615 3.95 -19.66 15.30
N ALA A 616 4.93 -20.40 15.80
CA ALA A 616 5.72 -20.03 16.97
C ALA A 616 6.50 -18.71 16.79
N PHE A 617 6.99 -18.41 15.58
CA PHE A 617 7.66 -17.13 15.32
C PHE A 617 6.72 -15.93 15.36
N TYR A 618 5.42 -16.13 15.09
CA TYR A 618 4.42 -15.08 15.22
C TYR A 618 4.17 -14.69 16.68
N LEU A 619 4.32 -15.63 17.63
CA LEU A 619 4.25 -15.33 19.06
C LEU A 619 5.34 -14.36 19.51
N GLN A 620 6.52 -14.45 18.90
CA GLN A 620 7.67 -13.58 19.20
C GLN A 620 7.69 -12.31 18.33
N LEU A 621 6.65 -12.06 17.52
CA LEU A 621 6.56 -10.93 16.58
C LEU A 621 7.70 -10.89 15.55
N LEU A 622 8.16 -12.07 15.10
CA LEU A 622 9.24 -12.26 14.12
C LEU A 622 8.74 -12.88 12.79
N PRO A 623 7.78 -12.25 12.07
CA PRO A 623 7.19 -12.83 10.86
C PRO A 623 8.20 -13.03 9.72
N GLY A 624 9.31 -12.29 9.69
CA GLY A 624 10.37 -12.49 8.69
C GLY A 624 11.03 -13.88 8.78
N ARG A 625 11.11 -14.48 9.98
CA ARG A 625 11.63 -15.85 10.14
C ARG A 625 10.63 -16.90 9.68
N ALA A 626 9.34 -16.68 9.93
CA ALA A 626 8.26 -17.51 9.40
C ALA A 626 8.24 -17.49 7.85
N LEU A 627 8.33 -16.29 7.26
CA LEU A 627 8.43 -16.10 5.81
C LEU A 627 9.63 -16.83 5.22
N GLY A 628 10.81 -16.78 5.86
CA GLY A 628 11.97 -17.55 5.44
C GLY A 628 11.72 -19.06 5.43
N GLY A 629 10.96 -19.57 6.41
CA GLY A 629 10.49 -20.95 6.42
C GLY A 629 9.53 -21.27 5.26
N ALA A 630 8.56 -20.40 4.98
CA ALA A 630 7.63 -20.59 3.86
C ALA A 630 8.32 -20.56 2.49
N ILE A 631 9.31 -19.68 2.29
CA ILE A 631 10.13 -19.66 1.08
C ILE A 631 10.85 -21.01 0.91
N LEU A 632 11.50 -21.50 1.98
CA LEU A 632 12.22 -22.76 1.94
C LEU A 632 11.29 -23.95 1.64
N TYR A 633 10.18 -24.07 2.37
CA TYR A 633 9.19 -25.12 2.14
C TYR A 633 8.67 -25.11 0.71
N THR A 634 8.33 -23.92 0.20
CA THR A 634 7.83 -23.75 -1.17
C THR A 634 8.89 -24.17 -2.18
N ALA A 635 10.15 -23.76 -2.00
CA ALA A 635 11.25 -24.14 -2.88
C ALA A 635 11.47 -25.66 -2.88
N LEU A 636 11.48 -26.30 -1.71
CA LEU A 636 11.63 -27.75 -1.57
C LEU A 636 10.47 -28.51 -2.21
N LEU A 637 9.23 -28.09 -1.96
CA LEU A 637 8.03 -28.70 -2.53
C LEU A 637 8.04 -28.60 -4.07
N LEU A 638 8.23 -27.39 -4.62
CA LEU A 638 8.22 -27.19 -6.07
C LEU A 638 9.37 -27.92 -6.76
N THR A 639 10.57 -27.92 -6.17
CA THR A 639 11.72 -28.65 -6.71
C THR A 639 11.47 -30.16 -6.66
N GLY A 640 10.97 -30.70 -5.54
CA GLY A 640 10.68 -32.12 -5.40
C GLY A 640 9.61 -32.60 -6.38
N VAL A 641 8.53 -31.83 -6.55
CA VAL A 641 7.47 -32.11 -7.53
C VAL A 641 8.01 -32.06 -8.96
N TRP A 642 8.85 -31.06 -9.27
CA TRP A 642 9.49 -30.95 -10.58
C TRP A 642 10.42 -32.14 -10.89
N VAL A 643 11.19 -32.62 -9.91
CA VAL A 643 12.02 -33.82 -10.05
C VAL A 643 11.15 -35.07 -10.28
N LEU A 644 10.06 -35.23 -9.53
CA LEU A 644 9.12 -36.35 -9.71
C LEU A 644 8.46 -36.35 -11.10
N LEU A 645 8.11 -35.17 -11.62
CA LEU A 645 7.61 -35.00 -12.98
C LEU A 645 8.65 -35.44 -14.02
N ARG A 646 9.91 -35.00 -13.87
CA ARG A 646 11.00 -35.38 -14.79
C ARG A 646 11.29 -36.88 -14.80
N GLN A 647 11.09 -37.55 -13.67
CA GLN A 647 11.30 -38.99 -13.53
C GLN A 647 10.06 -39.82 -13.86
N ALA A 648 8.93 -39.20 -14.23
CA ALA A 648 7.64 -39.87 -14.43
C ALA A 648 7.18 -40.72 -13.21
N ARG A 649 7.54 -40.30 -11.99
CA ARG A 649 7.21 -40.98 -10.72
C ARG A 649 6.12 -40.26 -9.92
N LEU A 650 5.41 -39.35 -10.56
CA LEU A 650 4.34 -38.59 -9.91
C LEU A 650 3.17 -39.51 -9.59
N SER A 651 2.82 -39.59 -8.31
CA SER A 651 1.67 -40.33 -7.79
C SER A 651 1.15 -39.62 -6.53
N PRO A 652 -0.06 -39.95 -6.03
CA PRO A 652 -0.57 -39.40 -4.78
C PRO A 652 0.40 -39.62 -3.60
N LEU A 653 0.99 -40.82 -3.52
CA LEU A 653 1.98 -41.17 -2.50
C LEU A 653 3.21 -40.26 -2.58
N SER A 654 3.86 -40.17 -3.74
CA SER A 654 5.08 -39.39 -3.88
C SER A 654 4.84 -37.89 -3.69
N ALA A 655 3.66 -37.38 -4.07
CA ALA A 655 3.28 -35.99 -3.82
C ALA A 655 3.20 -35.69 -2.31
N PHE A 656 2.53 -36.55 -1.54
CA PHE A 656 2.47 -36.39 -0.08
C PHE A 656 3.84 -36.60 0.58
N VAL A 657 4.64 -37.57 0.13
CA VAL A 657 5.98 -37.80 0.66
C VAL A 657 6.88 -36.57 0.45
N VAL A 658 6.90 -35.97 -0.75
CA VAL A 658 7.65 -34.72 -0.99
C VAL A 658 7.15 -33.59 -0.10
N MET A 659 5.83 -33.47 0.07
CA MET A 659 5.22 -32.49 0.98
C MET A 659 5.69 -32.69 2.43
N GLY A 660 5.71 -33.95 2.90
CA GLY A 660 6.17 -34.33 4.23
C GLY A 660 7.66 -34.06 4.45
N ILE A 661 8.52 -34.49 3.52
CA ILE A 661 9.97 -34.27 3.60
C ILE A 661 10.29 -32.77 3.59
N GLY A 662 9.69 -32.00 2.67
CA GLY A 662 9.87 -30.55 2.60
C GLY A 662 9.44 -29.86 3.90
N ALA A 663 8.31 -30.28 4.49
CA ALA A 663 7.84 -29.79 5.77
C ALA A 663 8.78 -30.18 6.93
N LEU A 664 9.29 -31.41 6.97
CA LEU A 664 10.18 -31.91 8.02
C LEU A 664 11.52 -31.17 8.01
N LEU A 665 12.18 -31.06 6.85
CA LEU A 665 13.45 -30.35 6.70
C LEU A 665 13.32 -28.87 7.11
N THR A 666 12.23 -28.23 6.67
CA THR A 666 11.95 -26.84 7.05
C THR A 666 11.68 -26.73 8.54
N SER A 667 10.91 -27.65 9.13
CA SER A 667 10.61 -27.68 10.56
C SER A 667 11.85 -27.83 11.41
N ALA A 668 12.78 -28.73 11.04
CA ALA A 668 14.03 -28.94 11.75
C ALA A 668 14.84 -27.62 11.85
N LEU A 669 15.00 -26.91 10.72
CA LEU A 669 15.68 -25.62 10.68
C LEU A 669 14.98 -24.54 11.50
N LEU A 670 13.64 -24.50 11.46
CA LEU A 670 12.87 -23.55 12.26
C LEU A 670 12.97 -23.84 13.76
N LEU A 671 12.93 -25.12 14.16
CA LEU A 671 13.05 -25.55 15.56
C LEU A 671 14.46 -25.30 16.13
N ILE A 672 15.51 -25.54 15.34
CA ILE A 672 16.90 -25.18 15.70
C ILE A 672 17.01 -23.68 16.01
N ARG A 673 16.31 -22.84 15.24
CA ARG A 673 16.28 -21.38 15.45
C ARG A 673 15.36 -20.94 16.59
N LEU A 674 14.32 -21.71 16.92
CA LEU A 674 13.38 -21.43 18.00
C LEU A 674 13.95 -21.79 19.38
N GLN A 675 14.79 -22.84 19.45
CA GLN A 675 15.36 -23.39 20.68
C GLN A 675 14.32 -23.59 21.80
N PRO A 676 13.28 -24.41 21.58
CA PRO A 676 12.31 -24.74 22.63
C PRO A 676 12.99 -25.51 23.77
N LEU A 677 12.57 -25.26 25.01
CA LEU A 677 13.13 -25.93 26.18
C LEU A 677 12.37 -27.24 26.41
N TRP A 678 13.04 -28.38 26.21
CA TRP A 678 12.44 -29.72 26.35
C TRP A 678 12.25 -30.21 27.80
N LYS A 679 12.58 -29.40 28.82
CA LYS A 679 12.50 -29.85 30.22
C LYS A 679 11.06 -30.17 30.63
N TRP A 680 10.87 -31.42 31.07
CA TRP A 680 9.57 -32.06 31.33
C TRP A 680 9.16 -32.07 32.81
N ARG A 681 10.12 -32.09 33.75
CA ARG A 681 9.87 -32.13 35.21
C ARG A 681 10.19 -30.80 35.89
N GLY A 682 9.28 -30.33 36.75
CA GLY A 682 9.44 -29.10 37.56
C GLY A 682 9.26 -27.78 36.80
N SER A 683 8.72 -27.81 35.57
CA SER A 683 8.57 -26.61 34.74
C SER A 683 7.19 -25.96 34.95
N SER A 684 7.17 -24.66 35.21
CA SER A 684 5.96 -23.83 35.13
C SER A 684 5.81 -23.31 33.70
N PRO A 685 4.69 -23.54 32.98
CA PRO A 685 3.42 -24.12 33.45
C PRO A 685 3.34 -25.65 33.35
N ALA A 686 2.50 -26.26 34.19
CA ALA A 686 2.21 -27.70 34.14
C ALA A 686 1.44 -28.08 32.87
N LEU A 687 1.83 -29.18 32.21
CA LEU A 687 1.22 -29.62 30.96
C LEU A 687 -0.28 -29.93 31.10
N ALA A 688 -0.70 -30.48 32.25
CA ALA A 688 -2.11 -30.72 32.56
C ALA A 688 -2.93 -29.42 32.57
N GLU A 689 -2.38 -28.35 33.17
CA GLU A 689 -3.03 -27.04 33.19
C GLU A 689 -3.15 -26.46 31.77
N VAL A 690 -2.10 -26.58 30.96
CA VAL A 690 -2.11 -26.17 29.54
C VAL A 690 -3.20 -26.93 28.78
N CYS A 691 -3.30 -28.24 28.96
CA CYS A 691 -4.32 -29.08 28.30
C CYS A 691 -5.75 -28.66 28.68
N VAL A 692 -6.04 -28.43 29.97
CA VAL A 692 -7.37 -28.00 30.43
C VAL A 692 -7.74 -26.65 29.82
N ARG A 693 -6.81 -25.67 29.83
CA ARG A 693 -7.04 -24.34 29.24
C ARG A 693 -7.25 -24.42 27.73
N HIS A 694 -6.44 -25.23 27.02
CA HIS A 694 -6.59 -25.46 25.59
C HIS A 694 -7.92 -26.12 25.24
N TRP A 695 -8.38 -27.09 26.03
CA TRP A 695 -9.66 -27.76 25.80
C TRP A 695 -10.87 -26.84 26.01
N CYS A 696 -10.87 -26.08 27.11
CA CYS A 696 -11.97 -25.15 27.43
C CYS A 696 -12.21 -24.13 26.32
N TYR A 697 -11.13 -23.62 25.71
CA TYR A 697 -11.19 -22.73 24.54
C TYR A 697 -11.49 -23.52 23.25
N GLY A 698 -10.73 -24.58 23.00
CA GLY A 698 -10.70 -25.31 21.74
C GLY A 698 -11.98 -26.05 21.40
N ARG A 699 -12.78 -26.49 22.38
CA ARG A 699 -14.05 -27.19 22.12
C ARG A 699 -15.03 -26.36 21.29
N TRP A 700 -15.09 -25.05 21.53
CA TRP A 700 -15.99 -24.15 20.79
C TRP A 700 -15.42 -23.80 19.42
N ALA A 701 -14.10 -23.63 19.33
CA ALA A 701 -13.40 -23.45 18.06
C ALA A 701 -13.61 -24.67 17.15
N LEU A 702 -13.49 -25.89 17.69
CA LEU A 702 -13.71 -27.15 17.00
C LEU A 702 -15.12 -27.26 16.41
N MET A 703 -16.15 -26.99 17.21
CA MET A 703 -17.54 -27.00 16.74
C MET A 703 -17.78 -26.00 15.61
N SER A 704 -17.28 -24.77 15.76
CA SER A 704 -17.42 -23.75 14.71
C SER A 704 -16.65 -24.10 13.44
N GLY A 705 -15.45 -24.69 13.56
CA GLY A 705 -14.64 -25.13 12.43
C GLY A 705 -15.30 -26.28 11.67
N LEU A 706 -15.91 -27.23 12.38
CA LEU A 706 -16.63 -28.35 11.79
C LEU A 706 -17.80 -27.89 10.91
N PHE A 707 -18.64 -26.97 11.41
CA PHE A 707 -19.78 -26.46 10.62
C PHE A 707 -19.36 -25.57 9.44
N VAL A 708 -18.18 -24.97 9.47
CA VAL A 708 -17.62 -24.28 8.30
C VAL A 708 -17.07 -25.29 7.28
N TRP A 709 -16.53 -26.43 7.75
CA TRP A 709 -15.88 -27.42 6.90
C TRP A 709 -16.87 -28.31 6.13
N ILE A 710 -17.95 -28.75 6.78
CA ILE A 710 -18.92 -29.71 6.22
C ILE A 710 -19.40 -29.29 4.82
N PRO A 711 -19.97 -28.08 4.60
CA PRO A 711 -20.53 -27.70 3.31
C PRO A 711 -19.51 -27.63 2.16
N TRP A 712 -18.21 -27.53 2.46
CA TRP A 712 -17.18 -27.38 1.42
C TRP A 712 -16.40 -28.66 1.12
N ASN A 713 -16.32 -29.60 2.07
CA ASN A 713 -15.41 -30.74 1.95
C ASN A 713 -16.10 -32.10 2.10
N ILE A 714 -17.29 -32.18 2.69
CA ILE A 714 -17.95 -33.48 2.90
C ILE A 714 -18.33 -34.16 1.58
N TYR A 715 -18.57 -33.37 0.53
CA TYR A 715 -18.92 -33.86 -0.79
C TYR A 715 -17.81 -34.68 -1.46
N TYR A 716 -16.54 -34.50 -1.10
CA TYR A 716 -15.46 -35.35 -1.63
C TYR A 716 -15.66 -36.81 -1.24
N TRP A 717 -16.11 -37.06 0.01
CA TRP A 717 -16.39 -38.41 0.51
C TRP A 717 -17.58 -39.03 -0.20
N PHE A 718 -18.70 -38.31 -0.27
CA PHE A 718 -19.92 -38.85 -0.87
C PHE A 718 -19.83 -39.02 -2.39
N VAL A 719 -19.19 -38.09 -3.10
CA VAL A 719 -18.92 -38.26 -4.54
C VAL A 719 -17.97 -39.45 -4.78
N ALA A 720 -16.90 -39.59 -3.99
CA ALA A 720 -15.98 -40.72 -4.10
C ALA A 720 -16.64 -42.08 -3.81
N HIS A 721 -17.63 -42.09 -2.92
CA HIS A 721 -18.36 -43.30 -2.54
C HIS A 721 -19.44 -43.67 -3.56
N PHE A 722 -20.29 -42.71 -3.97
CA PHE A 722 -21.43 -42.96 -4.86
C PHE A 722 -21.10 -42.92 -6.36
N SER A 723 -20.27 -41.96 -6.79
CA SER A 723 -19.94 -41.74 -8.22
C SER A 723 -18.54 -42.21 -8.60
N GLY A 724 -17.71 -42.54 -7.61
CA GLY A 724 -16.35 -43.07 -7.80
C GLY A 724 -15.25 -42.02 -7.66
N LEU A 725 -13.99 -42.50 -7.61
CA LEU A 725 -12.83 -41.66 -7.35
C LEU A 725 -12.56 -40.64 -8.47
N ALA A 726 -12.78 -41.00 -9.74
CA ALA A 726 -12.59 -40.08 -10.87
C ALA A 726 -13.49 -38.83 -10.77
N ASP A 727 -14.72 -38.99 -10.31
CA ASP A 727 -15.66 -37.89 -10.09
C ASP A 727 -15.29 -37.02 -8.89
N ALA A 728 -14.68 -37.60 -7.85
CA ALA A 728 -14.11 -36.82 -6.76
C ALA A 728 -12.91 -35.97 -7.24
N GLY A 729 -12.11 -36.49 -8.18
CA GLY A 729 -11.07 -35.74 -8.87
C GLY A 729 -11.63 -34.59 -9.72
N THR A 730 -12.72 -34.84 -10.44
CA THR A 730 -13.45 -33.83 -11.21
C THR A 730 -14.01 -32.72 -10.31
N LEU A 731 -14.64 -33.08 -9.18
CA LEU A 731 -15.11 -32.13 -8.18
C LEU A 731 -13.95 -31.30 -7.60
N ARG A 732 -12.79 -31.91 -7.34
CA ARG A 732 -11.61 -31.20 -6.85
C ARG A 732 -11.07 -30.21 -7.86
N ALA A 733 -10.98 -30.60 -9.12
CA ALA A 733 -10.56 -29.70 -10.20
C ALA A 733 -11.49 -28.48 -10.30
N LEU A 734 -12.81 -28.71 -10.21
CA LEU A 734 -13.80 -27.63 -10.18
C LEU A 734 -13.61 -26.70 -8.96
N LEU A 735 -13.52 -27.26 -7.75
CA LEU A 735 -13.42 -26.46 -6.52
C LEU A 735 -12.06 -25.80 -6.32
N ASN A 736 -11.00 -26.28 -6.99
CA ASN A 736 -9.70 -25.58 -7.01
C ASN A 736 -9.80 -24.18 -7.59
N LEU A 737 -10.70 -23.96 -8.56
CA LEU A 737 -10.94 -22.64 -9.14
C LEU A 737 -11.52 -21.65 -8.13
N ALA A 738 -12.14 -22.13 -7.04
CA ALA A 738 -12.62 -21.28 -5.95
C ALA A 738 -11.51 -20.93 -4.92
N LEU A 739 -10.38 -21.65 -4.90
CA LEU A 739 -9.33 -21.47 -3.88
C LEU A 739 -8.74 -20.06 -3.83
N PRO A 740 -8.45 -19.36 -4.96
CA PRO A 740 -7.92 -17.99 -4.88
C PRO A 740 -8.83 -17.03 -4.11
N ILE A 741 -10.15 -17.20 -4.23
CA ILE A 741 -11.13 -16.42 -3.48
C ILE A 741 -11.06 -16.75 -1.99
N THR A 742 -11.02 -18.03 -1.61
CA THR A 742 -11.00 -18.41 -0.19
C THR A 742 -9.71 -17.97 0.51
N GLN A 743 -8.59 -17.91 -0.21
CA GLN A 743 -7.35 -17.32 0.30
C GLN A 743 -7.43 -15.81 0.46
N THR A 744 -8.11 -15.14 -0.47
CA THR A 744 -8.39 -13.70 -0.38
C THR A 744 -9.26 -13.41 0.86
N TYR A 745 -10.29 -14.22 1.11
CA TYR A 745 -11.12 -14.11 2.31
C TYR A 745 -10.29 -14.23 3.58
N SER A 746 -9.41 -15.21 3.65
CA SER A 746 -8.54 -15.45 4.80
C SER A 746 -7.57 -14.28 5.04
N ALA A 747 -6.93 -13.76 3.98
CA ALA A 747 -5.98 -12.66 4.06
C ALA A 747 -6.63 -11.35 4.52
N PHE A 748 -7.78 -10.98 3.94
CA PHE A 748 -8.47 -9.74 4.29
C PHE A 748 -9.20 -9.83 5.64
N SER A 749 -9.63 -11.02 6.08
CA SER A 749 -10.21 -11.22 7.40
C SER A 749 -9.27 -10.81 8.54
N LEU A 750 -7.94 -10.99 8.34
CA LEU A 750 -6.92 -10.54 9.30
C LEU A 750 -6.91 -9.01 9.49
N LEU A 751 -7.36 -8.25 8.49
CA LEU A 751 -7.43 -6.78 8.53
C LEU A 751 -8.81 -6.28 8.99
N PHE A 752 -9.87 -6.93 8.53
CA PHE A 752 -11.23 -6.49 8.80
C PHE A 752 -11.69 -6.82 10.22
N LEU A 753 -11.26 -7.94 10.80
CA LEU A 753 -11.68 -8.33 12.15
C LEU A 753 -11.24 -7.32 13.23
N PRO A 754 -9.95 -6.89 13.33
CA PRO A 754 -9.53 -5.89 14.32
C PRO A 754 -10.19 -4.53 14.12
N ASN A 755 -10.35 -4.09 12.87
CA ASN A 755 -11.00 -2.81 12.54
C ASN A 755 -12.49 -2.80 12.93
N THR A 756 -13.19 -3.91 12.67
CA THR A 756 -14.59 -4.09 13.08
C THR A 756 -14.72 -4.10 14.60
N SER A 757 -13.81 -4.76 15.32
CA SER A 757 -13.80 -4.79 16.78
C SER A 757 -13.59 -3.39 17.38
N ARG A 758 -12.62 -2.62 16.85
CA ARG A 758 -12.39 -1.23 17.28
C ARG A 758 -13.61 -0.33 17.02
N ARG A 759 -14.26 -0.48 15.87
CA ARG A 759 -15.50 0.26 15.57
C ARG A 759 -16.65 -0.13 16.48
N GLY A 760 -16.74 -1.40 16.89
CA GLY A 760 -17.71 -1.85 17.89
C GLY A 760 -17.53 -1.17 19.25
N GLN A 761 -16.29 -0.87 19.64
CA GLN A 761 -16.01 -0.13 20.87
C GLN A 761 -16.36 1.37 20.77
N LEU A 762 -16.18 1.99 19.60
CA LEU A 762 -16.35 3.45 19.42
C LEU A 762 -17.77 3.85 18.97
N GLU A 763 -18.35 3.09 18.05
CA GLU A 763 -19.62 3.41 17.36
C GLU A 763 -20.74 2.41 17.72
N GLY A 764 -20.47 1.49 18.65
CA GLY A 764 -21.41 0.43 19.05
C GLY A 764 -21.82 -0.47 17.88
N TRP A 765 -23.01 -1.05 17.97
CA TRP A 765 -23.57 -1.94 16.96
C TRP A 765 -23.85 -1.27 15.61
N VAL A 766 -24.24 0.01 15.60
CA VAL A 766 -24.54 0.73 14.36
C VAL A 766 -23.31 0.80 13.46
N GLY A 767 -22.14 1.09 14.06
CA GLY A 767 -20.86 1.07 13.36
C GLY A 767 -20.47 -0.33 12.87
N VAL A 768 -20.66 -1.36 13.71
CA VAL A 768 -20.38 -2.76 13.36
C VAL A 768 -21.24 -3.23 12.21
N LYS A 769 -22.56 -3.00 12.28
CA LYS A 769 -23.52 -3.37 11.22
C LYS A 769 -23.19 -2.69 9.90
N ARG A 770 -22.89 -1.38 9.92
CA ARG A 770 -22.49 -0.63 8.72
C ARG A 770 -21.21 -1.19 8.12
N HIS A 771 -20.23 -1.55 8.96
CA HIS A 771 -18.97 -2.11 8.48
C HIS A 771 -19.15 -3.54 7.94
N ALA A 772 -19.98 -4.36 8.58
CA ALA A 772 -20.35 -5.69 8.12
C ALA A 772 -20.89 -5.69 6.68
N TRP A 773 -21.80 -4.75 6.38
CA TRP A 773 -22.32 -4.56 5.02
C TRP A 773 -21.25 -4.15 4.01
N LYS A 774 -20.34 -3.25 4.39
CA LYS A 774 -19.22 -2.85 3.53
C LYS A 774 -18.29 -4.03 3.24
N ILE A 775 -18.00 -4.84 4.26
CA ILE A 775 -17.16 -6.04 4.13
C ILE A 775 -17.84 -7.08 3.23
N GLY A 776 -19.11 -7.39 3.49
CA GLY A 776 -19.90 -8.30 2.66
C GLY A 776 -19.99 -7.82 1.21
N GLY A 777 -20.28 -6.54 0.99
CA GLY A 777 -20.30 -5.93 -0.35
C GLY A 777 -18.94 -5.97 -1.06
N PHE A 778 -17.85 -5.71 -0.34
CA PHE A 778 -16.49 -5.79 -0.88
C PHE A 778 -16.16 -7.21 -1.37
N PHE A 779 -16.41 -8.24 -0.54
CA PHE A 779 -16.16 -9.62 -0.94
C PHE A 779 -17.11 -10.10 -2.04
N THR A 780 -18.38 -9.69 -2.00
CA THR A 780 -19.36 -10.01 -3.06
C THR A 780 -18.92 -9.42 -4.40
N ALA A 781 -18.53 -8.14 -4.43
CA ALA A 781 -18.07 -7.47 -5.64
C ALA A 781 -16.74 -8.05 -6.15
N GLY A 782 -15.79 -8.32 -5.25
CA GLY A 782 -14.49 -8.91 -5.60
C GLY A 782 -14.63 -10.33 -6.16
N SER A 783 -15.40 -11.19 -5.50
CA SER A 783 -15.69 -12.55 -5.96
C SER A 783 -16.52 -12.56 -7.24
N GLY A 784 -17.46 -11.63 -7.38
CA GLY A 784 -18.26 -11.46 -8.60
C GLY A 784 -17.38 -11.06 -9.80
N PHE A 785 -16.46 -10.12 -9.60
CA PHE A 785 -15.51 -9.73 -10.65
C PHE A 785 -14.56 -10.88 -11.04
N TYR A 786 -14.02 -11.60 -10.07
CA TYR A 786 -13.19 -12.78 -10.32
C TYR A 786 -13.94 -13.84 -11.14
N TRP A 787 -15.13 -14.22 -10.67
CA TRP A 787 -15.91 -15.27 -11.33
C TRP A 787 -16.47 -14.83 -12.67
N LEU A 788 -16.75 -13.54 -12.88
CA LEU A 788 -17.10 -13.02 -14.20
C LEU A 788 -15.98 -13.30 -15.20
N ILE A 789 -14.72 -13.01 -14.84
CA ILE A 789 -13.57 -13.31 -15.70
C ILE A 789 -13.43 -14.83 -15.91
N VAL A 790 -13.50 -15.63 -14.84
CA VAL A 790 -13.34 -17.09 -14.93
C VAL A 790 -14.46 -17.72 -15.76
N CYS A 791 -15.70 -17.27 -15.65
CA CYS A 791 -16.81 -17.81 -16.45
C CYS A 791 -16.72 -17.35 -17.92
N LEU A 792 -16.37 -16.08 -18.19
CA LEU A 792 -16.21 -15.56 -19.55
C LEU A 792 -15.11 -16.30 -20.34
N PHE A 793 -14.06 -16.73 -19.64
CA PHE A 793 -12.93 -17.44 -20.24
C PHE A 793 -12.83 -18.90 -19.79
N GLY A 794 -13.93 -19.49 -19.29
CA GLY A 794 -13.92 -20.80 -18.61
C GLY A 794 -13.21 -21.90 -19.38
N ASP A 795 -13.55 -22.06 -20.65
CA ASP A 795 -12.94 -23.07 -21.52
C ASP A 795 -11.44 -22.86 -21.76
N ARG A 796 -10.98 -21.60 -21.78
CA ARG A 796 -9.57 -21.26 -21.95
C ARG A 796 -8.81 -21.47 -20.63
N VAL A 797 -9.43 -21.10 -19.51
CA VAL A 797 -8.87 -21.28 -18.16
C VAL A 797 -8.71 -22.76 -17.85
N ILE A 798 -9.72 -23.59 -18.09
CA ILE A 798 -9.67 -25.04 -17.87
C ILE A 798 -8.62 -25.68 -18.78
N ARG A 799 -8.59 -25.34 -20.07
CA ARG A 799 -7.53 -25.83 -20.99
C ARG A 799 -6.13 -25.43 -20.55
N LEU A 800 -5.94 -24.18 -20.11
CA LEU A 800 -4.64 -23.70 -19.64
C LEU A 800 -4.17 -24.44 -18.38
N LEU A 801 -5.08 -24.64 -17.41
CA LEU A 801 -4.72 -25.21 -16.11
C LEU A 801 -4.60 -26.74 -16.16
N TYR A 802 -5.50 -27.42 -16.88
CA TYR A 802 -5.63 -28.88 -16.85
C TYR A 802 -5.32 -29.57 -18.18
N ASP A 803 -4.81 -28.85 -19.18
CA ASP A 803 -4.43 -29.39 -20.50
C ASP A 803 -5.58 -30.04 -21.29
N GLY A 804 -6.80 -29.54 -21.08
CA GLY A 804 -8.00 -30.12 -21.69
C GLY A 804 -8.63 -31.26 -20.89
N ASN A 805 -8.03 -31.67 -19.76
CA ASN A 805 -8.69 -32.56 -18.81
C ASN A 805 -9.83 -31.81 -18.08
N TYR A 806 -10.88 -32.55 -17.70
CA TYR A 806 -12.03 -32.04 -16.93
C TYR A 806 -12.89 -30.96 -17.62
N MET A 807 -12.90 -30.87 -18.95
CA MET A 807 -13.77 -29.91 -19.68
C MET A 807 -15.26 -30.02 -19.33
N GLN A 808 -15.70 -31.20 -18.87
CA GLN A 808 -17.05 -31.46 -18.37
C GLN A 808 -17.51 -30.57 -17.20
N VAL A 809 -16.59 -29.88 -16.50
CA VAL A 809 -16.94 -29.00 -15.38
C VAL A 809 -17.28 -27.57 -15.81
N ALA A 810 -16.99 -27.18 -17.05
CA ALA A 810 -17.25 -25.81 -17.54
C ALA A 810 -18.70 -25.34 -17.32
N PRO A 811 -19.74 -26.16 -17.57
CA PRO A 811 -21.14 -25.77 -17.31
C PRO A 811 -21.47 -25.60 -15.82
N LEU A 812 -20.67 -26.16 -14.92
CA LEU A 812 -20.86 -26.08 -13.46
C LEU A 812 -20.20 -24.84 -12.84
N LEU A 813 -19.34 -24.13 -13.59
CA LEU A 813 -18.66 -22.91 -13.12
C LEU A 813 -19.62 -21.84 -12.59
N PRO A 814 -20.74 -21.49 -13.27
CA PRO A 814 -21.63 -20.44 -12.79
C PRO A 814 -22.29 -20.78 -11.44
N TRP A 815 -22.54 -22.07 -11.18
CA TRP A 815 -23.15 -22.53 -9.94
C TRP A 815 -22.19 -22.42 -8.75
N VAL A 816 -20.93 -22.82 -8.96
CA VAL A 816 -19.85 -22.65 -7.97
C VAL A 816 -19.50 -21.18 -7.76
N ALA A 817 -19.56 -20.38 -8.83
CA ALA A 817 -19.41 -18.93 -8.76
C ALA A 817 -20.45 -18.31 -7.82
N LEU A 818 -21.72 -18.65 -8.03
CA LEU A 818 -22.81 -18.14 -7.21
C LEU A 818 -22.64 -18.55 -5.74
N ALA A 819 -22.33 -19.83 -5.47
CA ALA A 819 -22.09 -20.30 -4.10
C ALA A 819 -20.93 -19.56 -3.41
N SER A 820 -19.85 -19.30 -4.15
CA SER A 820 -18.68 -18.56 -3.64
C SER A 820 -18.97 -17.07 -3.40
N ILE A 821 -19.76 -16.43 -4.26
CA ILE A 821 -20.19 -15.03 -4.12
C ILE A 821 -21.08 -14.88 -2.88
N LEU A 822 -22.04 -15.79 -2.69
CA LEU A 822 -22.90 -15.82 -1.50
C LEU A 822 -22.07 -16.05 -0.22
N SER A 823 -21.10 -16.97 -0.26
CA SER A 823 -20.16 -17.18 0.85
C SER A 823 -19.35 -15.92 1.16
N GLY A 824 -19.01 -15.12 0.15
CA GLY A 824 -18.38 -13.81 0.31
C GLY A 824 -19.26 -12.81 1.05
N ALA A 825 -20.56 -12.79 0.76
CA ALA A 825 -21.53 -11.95 1.46
C ALA A 825 -21.66 -12.34 2.95
N VAL A 826 -21.62 -13.65 3.27
CA VAL A 826 -21.70 -14.19 4.64
C VAL A 826 -20.53 -13.71 5.54
N LEU A 827 -19.37 -13.41 4.96
CA LEU A 827 -18.21 -12.93 5.73
C LEU A 827 -18.49 -11.63 6.49
N GLY A 828 -19.34 -10.74 5.97
CA GLY A 828 -19.73 -9.52 6.66
C GLY A 828 -20.38 -9.81 8.02
N PRO A 829 -21.55 -10.50 8.06
CA PRO A 829 -22.17 -10.98 9.28
C PRO A 829 -21.21 -11.78 10.17
N ALA A 830 -20.46 -12.74 9.61
CA ALA A 830 -19.57 -13.58 10.38
C ALA A 830 -18.46 -12.79 11.09
N ILE A 831 -17.84 -11.81 10.41
CA ILE A 831 -16.81 -10.93 10.99
C ILE A 831 -17.42 -10.02 12.05
N ALA A 832 -18.65 -9.53 11.85
CA ALA A 832 -19.35 -8.72 12.85
C ALA A 832 -19.57 -9.48 14.16
N PHE A 833 -20.07 -10.71 14.11
CA PHE A 833 -20.28 -11.53 15.31
C PHE A 833 -18.97 -11.96 15.98
N ARG A 834 -17.92 -12.26 15.18
CA ARG A 834 -16.57 -12.50 15.73
C ARG A 834 -16.00 -11.26 16.43
N ALA A 835 -16.20 -10.06 15.86
CA ALA A 835 -15.74 -8.80 16.44
C ALA A 835 -16.43 -8.46 17.77
N LEU A 836 -17.68 -8.93 17.95
CA LEU A 836 -18.47 -8.81 19.18
C LEU A 836 -18.23 -9.96 20.17
N GLN A 837 -17.16 -10.74 19.98
CA GLN A 837 -16.75 -11.85 20.86
C GLN A 837 -17.85 -12.91 21.09
N SER A 838 -18.69 -13.18 20.09
CA SER A 838 -19.71 -14.24 20.16
C SER A 838 -19.45 -15.34 19.12
N PRO A 839 -18.49 -16.26 19.36
CA PRO A 839 -18.26 -17.42 18.49
C PRO A 839 -19.50 -18.31 18.35
N ALA A 840 -20.33 -18.39 19.39
CA ALA A 840 -21.58 -19.12 19.38
C ALA A 840 -22.54 -18.61 18.28
N SER A 841 -22.59 -17.30 18.03
CA SER A 841 -23.41 -16.74 16.96
C SER A 841 -22.93 -17.19 15.57
N VAL A 842 -21.61 -17.31 15.37
CA VAL A 842 -21.04 -17.83 14.12
C VAL A 842 -21.37 -19.30 13.93
N CYS A 843 -21.33 -20.08 15.02
CA CYS A 843 -21.74 -21.47 15.03
C CYS A 843 -23.18 -21.64 14.50
N VAL A 844 -24.12 -20.82 15.00
CA VAL A 844 -25.52 -20.83 14.56
C VAL A 844 -25.67 -20.48 13.08
N ILE A 845 -24.89 -19.53 12.54
CA ILE A 845 -24.92 -19.18 11.11
C ILE A 845 -24.63 -20.40 10.23
N TYR A 846 -23.64 -21.21 10.60
CA TYR A 846 -23.20 -22.35 9.80
C TYR A 846 -23.87 -23.68 10.16
N LEU A 847 -24.55 -23.77 11.31
CA LEU A 847 -25.31 -24.96 11.71
C LEU A 847 -26.39 -25.31 10.68
N GLY A 848 -27.21 -24.33 10.29
CA GLY A 848 -28.26 -24.55 9.27
C GLY A 848 -27.68 -24.93 7.92
N SER A 849 -26.58 -24.29 7.51
CA SER A 849 -25.85 -24.63 6.30
C SER A 849 -25.30 -26.07 6.33
N SER A 850 -24.82 -26.54 7.48
CA SER A 850 -24.31 -27.90 7.64
C SER A 850 -25.43 -28.93 7.64
N ALA A 851 -26.55 -28.62 8.28
CA ALA A 851 -27.74 -29.47 8.27
C ALA A 851 -28.27 -29.66 6.85
N VAL A 852 -28.33 -28.60 6.03
CA VAL A 852 -28.68 -28.69 4.61
C VAL A 852 -27.68 -29.54 3.84
N ALA A 853 -26.38 -29.35 4.06
CA ALA A 853 -25.34 -30.13 3.39
C ALA A 853 -25.46 -31.64 3.68
N LEU A 854 -25.85 -32.02 4.89
CA LEU A 854 -26.04 -33.42 5.29
C LEU A 854 -27.41 -33.96 4.81
N ALA A 855 -28.51 -33.30 5.18
CA ALA A 855 -29.86 -33.82 4.96
C ALA A 855 -30.28 -33.78 3.49
N ILE A 856 -29.91 -32.72 2.75
CA ILE A 856 -30.26 -32.55 1.33
C ILE A 856 -29.07 -32.91 0.45
N GLY A 857 -27.85 -32.56 0.87
CA GLY A 857 -26.67 -32.76 0.05
C GLY A 857 -26.26 -34.22 -0.13
N ILE A 858 -26.44 -35.08 0.88
CA ILE A 858 -26.12 -36.51 0.73
C ILE A 858 -27.08 -37.18 -0.27
N PRO A 859 -28.42 -37.07 -0.14
CA PRO A 859 -29.34 -37.62 -1.13
C PRO A 859 -29.18 -37.03 -2.53
N ALA A 860 -28.96 -35.70 -2.63
CA ALA A 860 -28.75 -35.05 -3.93
C ALA A 860 -27.47 -35.55 -4.63
N THR A 861 -26.41 -35.79 -3.87
CA THR A 861 -25.15 -36.35 -4.41
C THR A 861 -25.36 -37.79 -4.88
N TRP A 862 -26.15 -38.58 -4.14
CA TRP A 862 -26.51 -39.94 -4.56
C TRP A 862 -27.34 -39.95 -5.85
N ALA A 863 -28.33 -39.06 -5.98
CA ALA A 863 -29.23 -39.01 -7.14
C ALA A 863 -28.63 -38.37 -8.40
N TRP A 864 -27.81 -37.32 -8.26
CA TRP A 864 -27.31 -36.51 -9.39
C TRP A 864 -25.78 -36.36 -9.44
N GLY A 865 -25.04 -37.13 -8.64
CA GLY A 865 -23.57 -37.10 -8.59
C GLY A 865 -23.01 -35.70 -8.31
N ILE A 866 -22.03 -35.27 -9.12
CA ILE A 866 -21.35 -33.97 -8.99
C ILE A 866 -22.35 -32.79 -9.07
N ARG A 867 -23.37 -32.87 -9.93
CA ARG A 867 -24.37 -31.80 -10.09
C ARG A 867 -25.16 -31.61 -8.79
N GLY A 868 -25.53 -32.71 -8.14
CA GLY A 868 -26.19 -32.71 -6.84
C GLY A 868 -25.34 -32.10 -5.74
N ALA A 869 -24.04 -32.44 -5.69
CA ALA A 869 -23.11 -31.86 -4.73
C ALA A 869 -22.96 -30.33 -4.90
N VAL A 870 -22.84 -29.85 -6.14
CA VAL A 870 -22.73 -28.40 -6.43
C VAL A 870 -24.03 -27.67 -6.08
N ALA A 871 -25.20 -28.23 -6.42
CA ALA A 871 -26.49 -27.65 -6.08
C ALA A 871 -26.71 -27.59 -4.56
N ALA A 872 -26.33 -28.64 -3.84
CA ALA A 872 -26.43 -28.68 -2.39
C ALA A 872 -25.47 -27.69 -1.70
N ASN A 873 -24.26 -27.48 -2.23
CA ASN A 873 -23.34 -26.44 -1.74
C ASN A 873 -23.95 -25.03 -1.95
N LEU A 874 -24.56 -24.79 -3.12
CA LEU A 874 -25.27 -23.52 -3.36
C LEU A 874 -26.40 -23.32 -2.34
N LEU A 875 -27.24 -24.32 -2.12
CA LEU A 875 -28.33 -24.25 -1.14
C LEU A 875 -27.83 -24.02 0.29
N SER A 876 -26.73 -24.67 0.66
CA SER A 876 -26.03 -24.47 1.93
C SER A 876 -25.54 -23.03 2.08
N SER A 877 -24.94 -22.47 1.02
CA SER A 877 -24.46 -21.09 0.97
C SER A 877 -25.61 -20.07 1.08
N ILE A 878 -26.75 -20.33 0.44
CA ILE A 878 -27.97 -19.52 0.57
C ILE A 878 -28.46 -19.53 2.03
N THR A 879 -28.51 -20.72 2.63
CA THR A 879 -28.95 -20.89 4.02
C THR A 879 -28.03 -20.15 4.99
N ALA A 880 -26.71 -20.22 4.82
CA ALA A 880 -25.75 -19.45 5.61
C ALA A 880 -25.98 -17.94 5.49
N LEU A 881 -26.25 -17.44 4.28
CA LEU A 881 -26.51 -16.03 4.03
C LEU A 881 -27.80 -15.55 4.70
N LEU A 882 -28.89 -16.32 4.56
CA LEU A 882 -30.16 -16.02 5.21
C LEU A 882 -30.01 -16.01 6.73
N SER A 883 -29.40 -17.05 7.32
CA SER A 883 -29.13 -17.12 8.75
C SER A 883 -28.31 -15.94 9.25
N GLY A 884 -27.18 -15.64 8.59
CA GLY A 884 -26.32 -14.50 8.94
C GLY A 884 -27.08 -13.17 8.88
N PHE A 885 -27.91 -12.97 7.86
CA PHE A 885 -28.64 -11.72 7.68
C PHE A 885 -29.83 -11.57 8.63
N LEU A 886 -30.57 -12.65 8.89
CA LEU A 886 -31.66 -12.70 9.87
C LEU A 886 -31.12 -12.41 11.27
N MET A 887 -29.98 -13.00 11.64
CA MET A 887 -29.33 -12.72 12.93
C MET A 887 -28.87 -11.26 13.05
N LEU A 888 -28.30 -10.67 12.00
CA LEU A 888 -27.98 -9.24 11.97
C LEU A 888 -29.24 -8.37 12.13
N ARG A 889 -30.36 -8.73 11.50
CA ARG A 889 -31.62 -7.99 11.65
C ARG A 889 -32.22 -8.14 13.04
N ALA A 890 -32.28 -9.35 13.58
CA ALA A 890 -32.84 -9.65 14.90
C ALA A 890 -32.07 -8.91 16.01
N ARG A 891 -30.73 -8.88 15.93
CA ARG A 891 -29.91 -8.11 16.87
C ARG A 891 -30.14 -6.61 16.76
N GLY A 892 -30.30 -6.08 15.54
CA GLY A 892 -30.67 -4.67 15.34
C GLY A 892 -32.01 -4.29 15.95
N ARG A 893 -33.00 -5.21 15.96
CA ARG A 893 -34.28 -4.97 16.64
C ARG A 893 -34.16 -4.96 18.15
N ARG A 894 -33.39 -5.91 18.73
CA ARG A 894 -33.14 -5.95 20.18
C ARG A 894 -32.46 -4.67 20.68
N GLU A 895 -31.45 -4.19 19.94
CA GLU A 895 -30.75 -2.97 20.34
C GLU A 895 -31.61 -1.70 20.17
N ALA A 896 -32.48 -1.64 19.17
CA ALA A 896 -33.46 -0.57 19.02
C ALA A 896 -34.51 -0.57 20.15
N ALA A 897 -34.97 -1.76 20.57
CA ALA A 897 -35.91 -1.91 21.69
C ALA A 897 -35.28 -1.54 23.04
N THR A 898 -34.01 -1.85 23.27
CA THR A 898 -33.31 -1.37 24.47
C THR A 898 -33.10 0.13 24.47
N ALA A 899 -32.88 0.74 23.30
CA ALA A 899 -32.76 2.19 23.18
C ALA A 899 -34.11 2.92 23.40
N SER A 900 -35.24 2.35 22.94
CA SER A 900 -36.57 2.90 23.22
C SER A 900 -36.94 2.76 24.71
N ASN A 901 -36.67 1.61 25.32
CA ASN A 901 -36.91 1.42 26.76
C ASN A 901 -36.06 2.34 27.64
N GLN A 902 -34.86 2.75 27.21
CA GLN A 902 -34.05 3.73 27.94
C GLN A 902 -34.53 5.17 27.74
N ALA A 903 -35.22 5.47 26.64
CA ALA A 903 -35.81 6.78 26.38
C ALA A 903 -37.18 6.97 27.07
N GLU A 904 -37.87 5.88 27.41
CA GLU A 904 -39.19 5.89 28.08
C GLU A 904 -39.13 5.87 29.61
N VAL A 905 -37.94 5.82 30.24
CA VAL A 905 -37.83 6.02 31.70
C VAL A 905 -37.98 7.53 31.99
N PRO A 906 -39.07 7.98 32.63
CA PRO A 906 -39.22 9.39 32.95
C PRO A 906 -38.21 9.78 34.03
N LEU A 907 -37.65 10.98 33.93
CA LEU A 907 -36.75 11.64 34.89
C LEU A 907 -37.37 11.90 36.29
N SER A 908 -38.47 11.23 36.65
CA SER A 908 -39.21 11.42 37.90
C SER A 908 -38.90 10.32 38.93
N SER A 909 -37.63 10.14 39.32
CA SER A 909 -37.28 9.45 40.57
C SER A 909 -35.84 9.73 41.03
N VAL A 910 -35.40 10.99 40.98
CA VAL A 910 -34.30 11.46 41.83
C VAL A 910 -34.91 12.29 42.94
N THR A 911 -35.52 11.60 43.90
CA THR A 911 -35.85 12.18 45.20
C THR A 911 -34.55 12.41 45.95
N LEU A 912 -34.23 13.69 46.17
CA LEU A 912 -33.41 14.18 47.27
C LEU A 912 -33.95 13.56 48.57
N GLY A 913 -33.24 12.57 49.10
CA GLY A 913 -33.41 12.08 50.46
C GLY A 913 -32.28 12.63 51.31
N SER A 914 -32.56 13.72 52.01
CA SER A 914 -31.81 14.17 53.18
C SER A 914 -31.94 13.14 54.31
N GLN A 915 -30.85 12.51 54.70
CA GLN A 915 -30.38 12.31 56.09
C GLN A 915 -29.00 11.66 56.08
#